data_AF-A0A521KWI5-F1
#
_entry.id   AF-A0A521KWI5-F1
#
_cell.length_a   1.000
_cell.length_b   1.000
_cell.length_c   1.000
_cell.angle_alpha   90.00
_cell.angle_beta   90.00
_cell.angle_gamma   90.00
#
_symmetry.space_group_name_H-M   'P 1'
#
loop_
_entity.id
_entity.type
_entity.pdbx_description
1 polymer ?
#
loop_
_entity_poly.entity_id
_entity_poly.type
_entity_poly.pdbx_seq_one_letter_code
_entity_poly.pdbx_strand_id
1 'polypeptide(L)'
;WELYPFPRTWFGEDVLLARALLEAGWTVVYDAAATVEHSHDYDARETRERARIDGRFNAEWLDRICIGSASDARTLCERLAPQDAAAVARAGHSGEAARALERELAALREAAFLGLHEGGQTAARRAGSALLSKRELSILFVVHGFMPDTWAGTEVYTLELAKALQARGHRVTILARTGAAQSESDGGPREFSVSAGEFQGLRVLRFVHRLAHRNLRESFAKSEPEQMLRGILLREKPDLVHFQHLIHTSIGLVRVAKELGLPTIVHCHDYWALCARVQMIRPDGARCDDNMGAGCYLCVKEKWLEHVPLAKKLGALSGPLAPLAAPFLGQEEYAHLAERHAAVPAAYLDADLLISPSRFLRRKLLDSPLFRAADPHRFLYSDNGLRTDHLRALSKSPDSEGRVRFGFIGTLAWYKGGRVLVDAMARLKAQLNGERAVLRVWGSFDPARDAHHAELAQAVAASGADVEFRGRFDNERLSEVYAEIDALVVPSIWYENSPITIHEAWMAKTPVLASKLGGMAEFVRDGVDGLLFEPGNADDLAAVMRRFAVEPALRARLSRDFPRAKSIEDDAAAMEFRYRGLVAARRRSANALLLDVAGVGAARRSEATVQQGADLLLLRPGGGAAEYEVEAGGASALAVELEVLALGAEPGVELGGRVLLDGAELGRVPLFRANGRDETRRFSFTSRALADARGVLRVECAIEAGGPEAHLRIARVRVRASESGAVR
;
A
#
# COMPACT_ATOMS: atom_id res chain seq x y z
N TRP A 1 19.32 4.91 -43.09
CA TRP A 1 18.96 5.87 -42.03
C TRP A 1 18.81 7.22 -42.70
N GLU A 2 17.60 7.75 -42.73
CA GLU A 2 17.37 9.14 -43.13
C GLU A 2 17.36 9.99 -41.86
N LEU A 3 18.16 11.06 -41.85
CA LEU A 3 18.24 11.98 -40.75
C LEU A 3 17.21 13.10 -41.00
N TYR A 4 16.13 13.11 -40.22
CA TYR A 4 15.16 14.21 -40.25
C TYR A 4 15.51 15.21 -39.15
N PRO A 5 15.97 16.43 -39.50
CA PRO A 5 16.22 17.47 -38.50
C PRO A 5 14.90 17.86 -37.83
N PHE A 6 14.83 17.66 -36.51
CA PHE A 6 13.63 17.93 -35.73
C PHE A 6 13.54 19.42 -35.39
N PRO A 7 12.41 20.12 -35.65
CA PRO A 7 12.20 21.47 -35.15
C PRO A 7 12.04 21.45 -33.63
N ARG A 8 12.35 22.57 -32.95
CA ARG A 8 12.09 22.74 -31.51
C ARG A 8 10.60 22.47 -31.22
N THR A 9 10.33 21.42 -30.46
CA THR A 9 9.00 21.03 -29.98
C THR A 9 8.95 21.10 -28.46
N TRP A 10 7.76 21.24 -27.87
CA TRP A 10 7.61 21.23 -26.42
C TRP A 10 7.72 19.79 -25.88
N PHE A 11 8.33 19.58 -24.70
CA PHE A 11 8.61 18.23 -24.14
C PHE A 11 7.40 17.27 -24.13
N GLY A 12 6.18 17.78 -23.96
CA GLY A 12 4.95 16.97 -24.02
C GLY A 12 4.59 16.49 -25.44
N GLU A 13 5.01 17.22 -26.48
CA GLU A 13 4.84 16.83 -27.89
C GLU A 13 5.80 15.71 -28.28
N ASP A 14 7.03 15.73 -27.76
CA ASP A 14 8.03 14.69 -28.03
C ASP A 14 7.57 13.32 -27.51
N VAL A 15 6.93 13.31 -26.34
CA VAL A 15 6.35 12.10 -25.74
C VAL A 15 5.17 11.59 -26.58
N LEU A 16 4.30 12.49 -27.04
CA LEU A 16 3.15 12.15 -27.88
C LEU A 16 3.59 11.64 -29.26
N LEU A 17 4.63 12.23 -29.83
CA LEU A 17 5.22 11.87 -31.11
C LEU A 17 6.01 10.55 -31.03
N ALA A 18 6.92 10.40 -30.06
CA ALA A 18 7.67 9.16 -29.86
C ALA A 18 6.71 7.98 -29.75
N ARG A 19 5.57 8.20 -29.09
CA ARG A 19 4.50 7.23 -29.05
C ARG A 19 3.80 7.02 -30.39
N ALA A 20 3.45 8.08 -31.14
CA ALA A 20 2.87 7.92 -32.47
C ALA A 20 3.79 7.09 -33.40
N LEU A 21 5.11 7.28 -33.28
CA LEU A 21 6.12 6.50 -33.99
C LEU A 21 6.12 5.03 -33.53
N LEU A 22 6.18 4.77 -32.22
CA LEU A 22 6.11 3.41 -31.67
C LEU A 22 4.79 2.70 -32.03
N GLU A 23 3.66 3.39 -32.02
CA GLU A 23 2.34 2.86 -32.39
C GLU A 23 2.21 2.57 -33.88
N ALA A 24 2.88 3.36 -34.73
CA ALA A 24 3.00 3.09 -36.15
C ALA A 24 4.05 1.99 -36.48
N GLY A 25 4.59 1.31 -35.46
CA GLY A 25 5.52 0.19 -35.62
C GLY A 25 6.97 0.60 -35.83
N TRP A 26 7.32 1.87 -35.60
CA TRP A 26 8.68 2.37 -35.74
C TRP A 26 9.49 2.19 -34.46
N THR A 27 10.76 1.83 -34.62
CA THR A 27 11.71 1.79 -33.51
C THR A 27 12.35 3.17 -33.34
N VAL A 28 12.23 3.76 -32.15
CA VAL A 28 12.90 5.01 -31.79
C VAL A 28 14.30 4.68 -31.27
N VAL A 29 15.34 5.20 -31.92
CA VAL A 29 16.75 5.03 -31.51
C VAL A 29 17.28 6.40 -31.10
N TYR A 30 17.68 6.54 -29.83
CA TYR A 30 18.32 7.75 -29.33
C TYR A 30 19.82 7.71 -29.65
N ASP A 31 20.34 8.76 -30.28
CA ASP A 31 21.78 8.95 -30.43
C ASP A 31 22.33 9.54 -29.11
N ALA A 32 23.24 8.81 -28.47
CA ALA A 32 23.87 9.25 -27.21
C ALA A 32 24.73 10.51 -27.38
N ALA A 33 25.12 10.86 -28.61
CA ALA A 33 25.81 12.10 -28.95
C ALA A 33 24.86 13.25 -29.30
N ALA A 34 23.54 12.99 -29.40
CA ALA A 34 22.56 14.04 -29.65
C ALA A 34 22.55 15.04 -28.49
N THR A 35 22.71 16.31 -28.82
CA THR A 35 22.70 17.40 -27.85
C THR A 35 21.27 17.61 -27.38
N VAL A 36 20.99 17.28 -26.11
CA VAL A 36 19.69 17.58 -25.49
C VAL A 36 19.75 19.02 -25.00
N GLU A 37 19.15 19.94 -25.74
CA GLU A 37 18.94 21.32 -25.29
C GLU A 37 17.71 21.39 -24.37
N HIS A 38 17.93 21.49 -23.06
CA HIS A 38 16.88 21.87 -22.12
C HIS A 38 16.82 23.41 -22.01
N SER A 39 15.86 24.04 -22.67
CA SER A 39 15.53 25.44 -22.37
C SER A 39 14.78 25.51 -21.04
N HIS A 40 15.23 26.35 -20.12
CA HIS A 40 14.53 26.67 -18.86
C HIS A 40 13.97 28.10 -18.85
N ASP A 41 14.15 28.84 -19.95
CA ASP A 41 13.71 30.23 -20.09
C ASP A 41 12.36 30.25 -20.82
N TYR A 42 11.28 30.07 -20.07
CA TYR A 42 9.93 30.15 -20.61
C TYR A 42 9.24 31.40 -20.11
N ASP A 43 8.56 32.11 -21.00
CA ASP A 43 7.60 33.12 -20.56
C ASP A 43 6.28 32.45 -20.06
N ALA A 44 5.37 33.26 -19.52
CA ALA A 44 4.10 32.76 -19.00
C ALA A 44 3.21 32.15 -20.09
N ARG A 45 3.30 32.63 -21.34
CA ARG A 45 2.51 32.07 -22.46
C ARG A 45 3.03 30.68 -22.84
N GLU A 46 4.34 30.54 -22.97
CA GLU A 46 5.00 29.26 -23.28
C GLU A 46 4.78 28.22 -22.17
N THR A 47 4.87 28.67 -20.92
CA THR A 47 4.61 27.83 -19.74
C THR A 47 3.17 27.29 -19.73
N ARG A 48 2.18 28.14 -20.04
CA ARG A 48 0.77 27.74 -20.11
C ARG A 48 0.53 26.72 -21.20
N GLU A 49 1.10 26.94 -22.38
CA GLU A 49 0.86 26.07 -23.53
C GLU A 49 1.52 24.70 -23.36
N ARG A 50 2.75 24.64 -22.81
CA ARG A 50 3.37 23.37 -22.42
C ARG A 50 2.52 22.63 -21.40
N ALA A 51 2.09 23.32 -20.35
CA ALA A 51 1.25 22.75 -19.33
C ALA A 51 -0.10 22.25 -19.86
N ARG A 52 -0.64 22.87 -20.93
CA ARG A 52 -1.83 22.41 -21.65
C ARG A 52 -1.61 21.04 -22.30
N ILE A 53 -0.43 20.80 -22.86
CA ILE A 53 -0.09 19.50 -23.45
C ILE A 53 0.04 18.43 -22.36
N ASP A 54 0.71 18.76 -21.25
CA ASP A 54 0.84 17.88 -20.09
C ASP A 54 -0.54 17.56 -19.48
N GLY A 55 -1.42 18.57 -19.36
CA GLY A 55 -2.79 18.40 -18.89
C GLY A 55 -3.61 17.48 -19.78
N ARG A 56 -3.47 17.62 -21.11
CA ARG A 56 -4.11 16.75 -22.09
C ARG A 56 -3.61 15.32 -21.98
N PHE A 57 -2.29 15.12 -21.90
CA PHE A 57 -1.72 13.80 -21.68
C PHE A 57 -2.29 13.15 -20.42
N ASN A 58 -2.30 13.86 -19.29
CA ASN A 58 -2.84 13.34 -18.03
C ASN A 58 -4.33 12.96 -18.15
N ALA A 59 -5.15 13.78 -18.81
CA ALA A 59 -6.58 13.51 -18.95
C ALA A 59 -6.89 12.39 -19.95
N GLU A 60 -6.27 12.38 -21.14
CA GLU A 60 -6.56 11.38 -22.17
C GLU A 60 -6.00 9.99 -21.82
N TRP A 61 -4.89 9.92 -21.05
CA TRP A 61 -4.12 8.69 -20.86
C TRP A 61 -4.14 8.14 -19.44
N LEU A 62 -4.02 9.02 -18.45
CA LEU A 62 -4.01 8.64 -17.04
C LEU A 62 -5.39 8.77 -16.40
N ASP A 63 -6.37 9.21 -17.19
CA ASP A 63 -7.71 9.62 -16.74
C ASP A 63 -7.66 10.56 -15.52
N ARG A 64 -6.63 11.41 -15.47
CA ARG A 64 -6.31 12.24 -14.33
C ARG A 64 -6.48 13.71 -14.69
N ILE A 65 -7.27 14.41 -13.89
CA ILE A 65 -7.40 15.87 -13.97
C ILE A 65 -6.44 16.48 -12.93
N CYS A 66 -5.44 17.23 -13.40
CA CYS A 66 -4.42 17.83 -12.54
C CYS A 66 -4.93 19.08 -11.81
N ILE A 67 -5.72 19.91 -12.50
CA ILE A 67 -6.31 21.15 -11.98
C ILE A 67 -7.79 21.15 -12.35
N GLY A 68 -8.67 21.06 -11.35
CA GLY A 68 -10.10 20.84 -11.54
C GLY A 68 -10.85 22.07 -12.04
N SER A 69 -10.40 23.25 -11.62
CA SER A 69 -10.99 24.54 -12.03
C SER A 69 -9.95 25.64 -12.21
N ALA A 70 -10.28 26.67 -12.97
CA ALA A 70 -9.48 27.90 -13.03
C ALA A 70 -9.38 28.61 -11.65
N SER A 71 -10.32 28.37 -10.72
CA SER A 71 -10.21 28.88 -9.35
C SER A 71 -9.14 28.12 -8.55
N ASP A 72 -8.97 26.82 -8.79
CA ASP A 72 -7.95 26.00 -8.12
C ASP A 72 -6.55 26.49 -8.48
N ALA A 73 -6.34 26.90 -9.74
CA ALA A 73 -5.08 27.48 -10.19
C ALA A 73 -4.68 28.68 -9.33
N ARG A 74 -5.60 29.62 -9.09
CA ARG A 74 -5.34 30.81 -8.25
C ARG A 74 -5.09 30.45 -6.80
N THR A 75 -5.95 29.61 -6.20
CA THR A 75 -5.81 29.16 -4.81
C THR A 75 -4.47 28.44 -4.58
N LEU A 76 -4.01 27.64 -5.54
CA LEU A 76 -2.73 26.95 -5.45
C LEU A 76 -1.55 27.91 -5.57
N CYS A 77 -1.64 28.94 -6.42
CA CYS A 77 -0.63 30.01 -6.48
C CYS A 77 -0.51 30.75 -5.14
N GLU A 78 -1.64 31.17 -4.56
CA GLU A 78 -1.66 31.85 -3.26
C GLU A 78 -1.04 31.00 -2.14
N ARG A 79 -1.34 29.69 -2.12
CA ARG A 79 -0.77 28.75 -1.13
C ARG A 79 0.74 28.58 -1.26
N LEU A 80 1.28 28.73 -2.46
CA LEU A 80 2.70 28.52 -2.75
C LEU A 80 3.51 29.82 -2.66
N ALA A 81 2.85 30.98 -2.63
CA ALA A 81 3.49 32.28 -2.50
C ALA A 81 4.47 32.40 -1.31
N PRO A 82 4.19 31.86 -0.10
CA PRO A 82 5.17 31.88 1.00
C PRO A 82 6.44 31.07 0.70
N GLN A 83 6.32 29.97 -0.06
CA GLN A 83 7.47 29.15 -0.46
C GLN A 83 8.31 29.88 -1.51
N ASP A 84 7.67 30.59 -2.43
CA ASP A 84 8.32 31.43 -3.45
C ASP A 84 9.07 32.59 -2.80
N ALA A 85 8.44 33.32 -1.88
CA ALA A 85 9.09 34.38 -1.11
C ALA A 85 10.30 33.85 -0.32
N ALA A 86 10.17 32.67 0.31
CA ALA A 86 11.29 32.03 1.00
C ALA A 86 12.42 31.60 0.04
N ALA A 87 12.09 31.17 -1.18
CA ALA A 87 13.09 30.82 -2.20
C ALA A 87 13.83 32.05 -2.73
N VAL A 88 13.12 33.13 -3.04
CA VAL A 88 13.68 34.41 -3.48
C VAL A 88 14.60 35.00 -2.40
N ALA A 89 14.19 34.94 -1.13
CA ALA A 89 15.02 35.38 -0.02
C ALA A 89 16.30 34.52 0.14
N ARG A 90 16.20 33.19 -0.01
CA ARG A 90 17.38 32.30 0.01
C ARG A 90 18.34 32.55 -1.14
N ALA A 91 17.84 33.02 -2.29
CA ALA A 91 18.65 33.42 -3.43
C ALA A 91 19.33 34.80 -3.26
N GLY A 92 19.15 35.46 -2.10
CA GLY A 92 19.83 36.71 -1.77
C GLY A 92 19.16 37.97 -2.34
N HIS A 93 17.95 37.85 -2.92
CA HIS A 93 17.19 39.00 -3.39
C HIS A 93 16.38 39.64 -2.26
N SER A 94 16.27 40.96 -2.26
CA SER A 94 15.48 41.71 -1.29
C SER A 94 14.82 42.94 -1.93
N GLY A 95 13.92 43.59 -1.20
CA GLY A 95 13.31 44.86 -1.61
C GLY A 95 12.49 44.73 -2.90
N GLU A 96 12.72 45.64 -3.85
CA GLU A 96 11.97 45.70 -5.11
C GLU A 96 12.32 44.57 -6.07
N ALA A 97 13.59 44.15 -6.10
CA ALA A 97 14.04 43.03 -6.93
C ALA A 97 13.40 41.71 -6.49
N ALA A 98 13.30 41.47 -5.18
CA ALA A 98 12.58 40.30 -4.65
C ALA A 98 11.10 40.33 -5.04
N ARG A 99 10.43 41.47 -4.86
CA ARG A 99 9.01 41.61 -5.23
C ARG A 99 8.77 41.44 -6.73
N ALA A 100 9.72 41.83 -7.59
CA ALA A 100 9.62 41.61 -9.03
C ALA A 100 9.70 40.11 -9.38
N LEU A 101 10.67 39.40 -8.80
CA LEU A 101 10.83 37.95 -8.98
C LEU A 101 9.63 37.16 -8.43
N GLU A 102 9.11 37.55 -7.26
CA GLU A 102 7.91 36.93 -6.69
C GLU A 102 6.69 37.05 -7.62
N ARG A 103 6.50 38.23 -8.26
CA ARG A 103 5.42 38.44 -9.24
C ARG A 103 5.62 37.59 -10.49
N GLU A 104 6.84 37.50 -10.98
CA GLU A 104 7.19 36.67 -12.14
C GLU A 104 6.93 35.18 -11.86
N LEU A 105 7.38 34.67 -10.71
CA LEU A 105 7.13 33.29 -10.27
C LEU A 105 5.62 33.02 -10.14
N ALA A 106 4.86 33.95 -9.56
CA ALA A 106 3.42 33.83 -9.45
C ALA A 106 2.75 33.74 -10.83
N ALA A 107 3.18 34.56 -11.80
CA ALA A 107 2.65 34.58 -13.15
C ALA A 107 2.97 33.27 -13.91
N LEU A 108 4.20 32.77 -13.82
CA LEU A 108 4.59 31.49 -14.43
C LEU A 108 3.82 30.31 -13.82
N ARG A 109 3.64 30.32 -12.49
CA ARG A 109 2.90 29.27 -11.78
C ARG A 109 1.43 29.27 -12.12
N GLU A 110 0.80 30.45 -12.18
CA GLU A 110 -0.59 30.59 -12.60
C GLU A 110 -0.78 30.11 -14.04
N ALA A 111 0.12 30.51 -14.94
CA ALA A 111 0.15 30.03 -16.31
C ALA A 111 0.23 28.49 -16.39
N ALA A 112 1.13 27.86 -15.62
CA ALA A 112 1.25 26.41 -15.58
C ALA A 112 -0.05 25.73 -15.11
N PHE A 113 -0.66 26.23 -14.03
CA PHE A 113 -1.90 25.63 -13.52
C PHE A 113 -3.10 25.83 -14.46
N LEU A 114 -3.21 26.99 -15.09
CA LEU A 114 -4.25 27.25 -16.10
C LEU A 114 -4.06 26.37 -17.33
N GLY A 115 -2.81 26.18 -17.78
CA GLY A 115 -2.49 25.25 -18.86
C GLY A 115 -2.92 23.82 -18.52
N LEU A 116 -2.50 23.30 -17.36
CA LEU A 116 -2.90 21.96 -16.89
C LEU A 116 -4.43 21.80 -16.83
N HIS A 117 -5.15 22.84 -16.40
CA HIS A 117 -6.61 22.86 -16.40
C HIS A 117 -7.18 22.74 -17.82
N GLU A 118 -6.75 23.60 -18.74
CA GLU A 118 -7.22 23.62 -20.14
C GLU A 118 -6.95 22.30 -20.86
N GLY A 119 -5.75 21.75 -20.70
CA GLY A 119 -5.40 20.44 -21.23
C GLY A 119 -6.29 19.33 -20.69
N GLY A 120 -6.61 19.41 -19.39
CA GLY A 120 -7.43 18.44 -18.68
C GLY A 120 -8.91 18.40 -19.10
N GLN A 121 -9.39 19.40 -19.86
CA GLN A 121 -10.78 19.51 -20.32
C GLN A 121 -11.09 18.70 -21.59
N THR A 122 -10.12 17.98 -22.15
CA THR A 122 -10.33 17.12 -23.33
C THR A 122 -11.51 16.14 -23.15
N ALA A 123 -12.39 16.10 -24.15
CA ALA A 123 -13.52 15.17 -24.24
C ALA A 123 -13.08 13.77 -24.72
N ALA A 124 -11.86 13.64 -25.25
CA ALA A 124 -11.32 12.39 -25.71
C ALA A 124 -10.84 11.55 -24.51
N ARG A 125 -11.73 10.71 -23.96
CA ARG A 125 -11.34 9.66 -23.01
C ARG A 125 -11.12 8.38 -23.81
N ARG A 126 -9.88 7.98 -24.06
CA ARG A 126 -9.62 6.73 -24.78
C ARG A 126 -9.68 5.54 -23.82
N ALA A 127 -10.40 4.51 -24.24
CA ALA A 127 -10.33 3.20 -23.60
C ALA A 127 -8.90 2.64 -23.72
N GLY A 128 -8.44 1.99 -22.64
CA GLY A 128 -7.05 1.62 -22.41
C GLY A 128 -6.31 0.94 -23.57
N SER A 129 -4.99 1.09 -23.56
CA SER A 129 -4.07 0.43 -24.49
C SER A 129 -4.34 -1.07 -24.60
N ALA A 130 -4.12 -1.63 -25.79
CA ALA A 130 -4.31 -3.04 -26.14
C ALA A 130 -3.39 -4.03 -25.38
N LEU A 131 -2.79 -3.64 -24.25
CA LEU A 131 -1.81 -4.40 -23.48
C LEU A 131 -2.38 -5.62 -22.75
N LEU A 132 -3.68 -5.94 -22.88
CA LEU A 132 -4.31 -7.04 -22.15
C LEU A 132 -5.40 -7.73 -22.99
N SER A 133 -5.14 -8.97 -23.37
CA SER A 133 -6.11 -9.86 -24.02
C SER A 133 -7.20 -10.39 -23.08
N LYS A 134 -7.00 -10.34 -21.74
CA LYS A 134 -8.04 -10.69 -20.75
C LYS A 134 -8.79 -9.43 -20.32
N ARG A 135 -10.06 -9.31 -20.75
CA ARG A 135 -10.98 -8.26 -20.26
C ARG A 135 -11.29 -8.44 -18.78
N GLU A 136 -11.47 -9.68 -18.33
CA GLU A 136 -11.76 -10.05 -16.94
C GLU A 136 -10.48 -10.49 -16.18
N LEU A 137 -10.38 -10.10 -14.91
CA LEU A 137 -9.33 -10.54 -13.97
C LEU A 137 -10.00 -11.31 -12.83
N SER A 138 -9.36 -12.37 -12.35
CA SER A 138 -9.72 -13.03 -11.10
C SER A 138 -8.86 -12.48 -9.96
N ILE A 139 -9.47 -11.89 -8.94
CA ILE A 139 -8.79 -11.17 -7.87
C ILE A 139 -9.14 -11.83 -6.53
N LEU A 140 -8.12 -12.19 -5.74
CA LEU A 140 -8.32 -12.66 -4.36
C LEU A 140 -8.00 -11.54 -3.37
N PHE A 141 -8.99 -11.08 -2.63
CA PHE A 141 -8.80 -10.18 -1.48
C PHE A 141 -8.58 -10.99 -0.20
N VAL A 142 -7.62 -10.59 0.62
CA VAL A 142 -7.36 -11.23 1.92
C VAL A 142 -7.49 -10.19 3.03
N VAL A 143 -8.37 -10.43 4.01
CA VAL A 143 -8.69 -9.49 5.08
C VAL A 143 -8.90 -10.19 6.42
N HIS A 144 -8.63 -9.49 7.52
CA HIS A 144 -8.62 -10.05 8.89
C HIS A 144 -9.99 -10.24 9.54
N GLY A 145 -11.04 -9.74 8.88
CA GLY A 145 -12.44 -9.79 9.26
C GLY A 145 -13.28 -9.32 8.08
N PHE A 146 -14.56 -9.71 8.04
CA PHE A 146 -15.47 -9.31 6.97
C PHE A 146 -16.92 -9.49 7.40
N MET A 147 -17.82 -8.70 6.81
CA MET A 147 -19.25 -8.77 7.09
C MET A 147 -19.85 -10.15 6.81
N PRO A 148 -20.90 -10.58 7.55
CA PRO A 148 -21.56 -9.83 8.63
C PRO A 148 -20.87 -9.93 10.00
N ASP A 149 -19.79 -10.73 10.11
CA ASP A 149 -19.14 -11.05 11.39
C ASP A 149 -18.53 -9.80 12.05
N THR A 150 -17.95 -8.91 11.25
CA THR A 150 -17.30 -7.68 11.71
C THR A 150 -17.64 -6.51 10.78
N TRP A 151 -17.63 -5.29 11.35
CA TRP A 151 -17.88 -4.03 10.63
C TRP A 151 -16.86 -2.97 11.07
N ALA A 152 -15.75 -2.86 10.32
CA ALA A 152 -14.72 -1.85 10.51
C ALA A 152 -14.30 -1.18 9.19
N GLY A 153 -13.57 -0.06 9.27
CA GLY A 153 -13.18 0.74 8.10
C GLY A 153 -12.48 -0.05 6.99
N THR A 154 -11.54 -0.93 7.34
CA THR A 154 -10.84 -1.81 6.38
C THR A 154 -11.80 -2.75 5.66
N GLU A 155 -12.79 -3.27 6.36
CA GLU A 155 -13.75 -4.25 5.85
C GLU A 155 -14.78 -3.57 4.94
N VAL A 156 -15.23 -2.37 5.33
CA VAL A 156 -16.12 -1.54 4.53
C VAL A 156 -15.42 -1.14 3.23
N TYR A 157 -14.19 -0.64 3.31
CA TYR A 157 -13.39 -0.34 2.13
C TYR A 157 -13.20 -1.58 1.23
N THR A 158 -12.88 -2.73 1.82
CA THR A 158 -12.70 -4.00 1.08
C THR A 158 -13.97 -4.40 0.33
N LEU A 159 -15.13 -4.31 0.99
CA LEU A 159 -16.44 -4.60 0.40
C LEU A 159 -16.72 -3.67 -0.79
N GLU A 160 -16.58 -2.36 -0.59
CA GLU A 160 -16.93 -1.38 -1.61
C GLU A 160 -16.00 -1.47 -2.82
N LEU A 161 -14.69 -1.65 -2.60
CA LEU A 161 -13.73 -1.84 -3.68
C LEU A 161 -14.02 -3.14 -4.46
N ALA A 162 -14.35 -4.23 -3.75
CA ALA A 162 -14.70 -5.50 -4.39
C ALA A 162 -15.94 -5.39 -5.28
N LYS A 163 -16.99 -4.70 -4.81
CA LYS A 163 -18.21 -4.44 -5.58
C LYS A 163 -17.94 -3.56 -6.80
N ALA A 164 -17.16 -2.49 -6.63
CA ALA A 164 -16.80 -1.59 -7.73
C ALA A 164 -15.97 -2.32 -8.81
N LEU A 165 -15.03 -3.20 -8.42
CA LEU A 165 -14.30 -4.05 -9.36
C LEU A 165 -15.18 -5.12 -10.03
N GLN A 166 -16.13 -5.71 -9.30
CA GLN A 166 -17.10 -6.66 -9.86
C GLN A 166 -18.01 -5.99 -10.90
N ALA A 167 -18.47 -4.77 -10.63
CA ALA A 167 -19.26 -3.97 -11.57
C ALA A 167 -18.48 -3.63 -12.87
N ARG A 168 -17.14 -3.61 -12.80
CA ARG A 168 -16.24 -3.43 -13.96
C ARG A 168 -15.96 -4.74 -14.71
N GLY A 169 -16.59 -5.84 -14.32
CA GLY A 169 -16.51 -7.14 -15.00
C GLY A 169 -15.37 -8.03 -14.50
N HIS A 170 -14.84 -7.80 -13.30
CA HIS A 170 -13.84 -8.69 -12.68
C HIS A 170 -14.49 -9.71 -11.75
N ARG A 171 -13.86 -10.88 -11.61
CA ARG A 171 -14.22 -11.86 -10.59
C ARG A 171 -13.45 -11.57 -9.31
N VAL A 172 -14.15 -11.19 -8.24
CA VAL A 172 -13.54 -10.91 -6.94
C VAL A 172 -13.98 -11.95 -5.93
N THR A 173 -13.01 -12.63 -5.30
CA THR A 173 -13.22 -13.55 -4.17
C THR A 173 -12.58 -12.94 -2.94
N ILE A 174 -13.27 -13.00 -1.80
CA ILE A 174 -12.75 -12.52 -0.51
C ILE A 174 -12.38 -13.72 0.35
N LEU A 175 -11.18 -13.72 0.91
CA LEU A 175 -10.76 -14.62 1.98
C LEU A 175 -10.71 -13.84 3.29
N ALA A 176 -11.53 -14.24 4.25
CA ALA A 176 -11.67 -13.56 5.53
C ALA A 176 -11.58 -14.54 6.70
N ARG A 177 -11.02 -14.07 7.81
CA ARG A 177 -11.09 -14.80 9.09
C ARG A 177 -12.51 -14.75 9.66
N THR A 178 -12.94 -15.85 10.26
CA THR A 178 -14.06 -15.87 11.21
C THR A 178 -13.61 -16.47 12.55
N GLY A 179 -14.20 -15.99 13.65
CA GLY A 179 -13.90 -16.50 15.00
C GLY A 179 -14.56 -17.83 15.31
N ALA A 180 -15.69 -18.15 14.65
CA ALA A 180 -16.63 -19.24 14.98
C ALA A 180 -17.11 -19.20 16.45
N ALA A 181 -18.42 -18.97 16.66
CA ALA A 181 -18.99 -18.84 18.01
C ALA A 181 -18.95 -20.13 18.85
N GLN A 182 -18.90 -21.30 18.21
CA GLN A 182 -18.84 -22.61 18.87
C GLN A 182 -17.42 -23.18 18.85
N SER A 183 -17.00 -23.76 19.98
CA SER A 183 -15.73 -24.47 20.09
C SER A 183 -15.77 -25.80 19.32
N GLU A 184 -14.62 -26.34 18.94
CA GLU A 184 -14.55 -27.66 18.30
C GLU A 184 -15.10 -28.78 19.18
N SER A 185 -14.84 -28.72 20.48
CA SER A 185 -15.37 -29.66 21.47
C SER A 185 -16.89 -29.62 21.57
N ASP A 186 -17.52 -28.51 21.19
CA ASP A 186 -18.98 -28.33 21.16
C ASP A 186 -19.57 -28.60 19.77
N GLY A 187 -18.83 -29.27 18.87
CA GLY A 187 -19.27 -29.58 17.51
C GLY A 187 -19.05 -28.45 16.50
N GLY A 188 -18.34 -27.38 16.87
CA GLY A 188 -17.96 -26.28 15.98
C GLY A 188 -16.92 -26.67 14.92
N PRO A 189 -16.73 -25.82 13.88
CA PRO A 189 -15.82 -26.11 12.77
C PRO A 189 -14.35 -26.14 13.22
N ARG A 190 -13.53 -26.97 12.57
CA ARG A 190 -12.10 -27.10 12.90
C ARG A 190 -11.31 -25.82 12.63
N GLU A 191 -10.29 -25.54 13.44
CA GLU A 191 -9.35 -24.44 13.26
C GLU A 191 -8.73 -24.50 11.87
N PHE A 192 -8.67 -23.35 11.20
CA PHE A 192 -8.23 -23.18 9.81
C PHE A 192 -9.03 -23.93 8.74
N SER A 193 -10.16 -24.55 9.10
CA SER A 193 -11.11 -25.04 8.10
C SER A 193 -11.72 -23.87 7.34
N VAL A 194 -12.03 -24.09 6.07
CA VAL A 194 -12.53 -23.07 5.14
C VAL A 194 -13.94 -23.43 4.70
N SER A 195 -14.88 -22.50 4.84
CA SER A 195 -16.22 -22.57 4.27
C SER A 195 -16.40 -21.50 3.20
N ALA A 196 -17.20 -21.80 2.18
CA ALA A 196 -17.58 -20.83 1.16
C ALA A 196 -19.00 -20.32 1.42
N GLY A 197 -19.22 -19.04 1.19
CA GLY A 197 -20.52 -18.39 1.24
C GLY A 197 -20.56 -17.18 0.32
N GLU A 198 -21.62 -16.40 0.47
CA GLU A 198 -21.83 -15.18 -0.30
C GLU A 198 -22.23 -14.04 0.63
N PHE A 199 -21.80 -12.82 0.31
CA PHE A 199 -22.26 -11.61 0.96
C PHE A 199 -22.45 -10.52 -0.09
N GLN A 200 -23.68 -10.01 -0.24
CA GLN A 200 -24.04 -8.99 -1.23
C GLN A 200 -23.54 -9.28 -2.66
N GLY A 201 -23.68 -10.52 -3.15
CA GLY A 201 -23.23 -10.90 -4.50
C GLY A 201 -21.73 -11.18 -4.63
N LEU A 202 -20.96 -11.06 -3.56
CA LEU A 202 -19.54 -11.40 -3.53
C LEU A 202 -19.32 -12.79 -2.94
N ARG A 203 -18.47 -13.59 -3.60
CA ARG A 203 -18.01 -14.86 -3.06
C ARG A 203 -17.06 -14.63 -1.89
N VAL A 204 -17.36 -15.25 -0.74
CA VAL A 204 -16.54 -15.14 0.46
C VAL A 204 -16.12 -16.51 0.98
N LEU A 205 -14.82 -16.71 1.11
CA LEU A 205 -14.20 -17.84 1.79
C LEU A 205 -13.89 -17.44 3.22
N ARG A 206 -14.47 -18.15 4.18
CA ARG A 206 -14.23 -17.95 5.61
C ARG A 206 -13.33 -19.03 6.15
N PHE A 207 -12.20 -18.65 6.71
CA PHE A 207 -11.37 -19.58 7.46
C PHE A 207 -11.52 -19.35 8.95
N VAL A 208 -11.68 -20.42 9.71
CA VAL A 208 -11.82 -20.35 11.17
C VAL A 208 -10.45 -20.04 11.79
N HIS A 209 -10.35 -18.98 12.60
CA HIS A 209 -9.17 -18.73 13.41
C HIS A 209 -9.59 -18.07 14.73
N ARG A 210 -9.44 -18.78 15.84
CA ARG A 210 -9.92 -18.36 17.17
C ARG A 210 -8.93 -17.47 17.92
N LEU A 211 -7.75 -17.21 17.34
CA LEU A 211 -6.67 -16.41 17.94
C LEU A 211 -6.15 -16.98 19.27
N ALA A 212 -6.28 -18.29 19.44
CA ALA A 212 -5.64 -19.02 20.53
C ALA A 212 -4.14 -19.19 20.19
N HIS A 213 -3.34 -18.21 20.61
CA HIS A 213 -1.89 -18.20 20.40
C HIS A 213 -1.16 -18.73 21.64
N ARG A 214 -0.24 -19.68 21.45
CA ARG A 214 0.60 -20.20 22.54
C ARG A 214 1.67 -19.20 23.00
N ASN A 215 2.12 -18.36 22.07
CA ASN A 215 3.11 -17.33 22.30
C ASN A 215 2.92 -16.16 21.31
N LEU A 216 3.69 -15.08 21.50
CA LEU A 216 3.60 -13.88 20.66
C LEU A 216 3.90 -14.18 19.18
N ARG A 217 4.79 -15.12 18.86
CA ARG A 217 5.15 -15.47 17.49
C ARG A 217 3.94 -15.95 16.69
N GLU A 218 3.12 -16.81 17.29
CA GLU A 218 1.91 -17.32 16.65
C GLU A 218 0.86 -16.25 16.35
N SER A 219 0.96 -15.06 16.95
CA SER A 219 0.07 -13.93 16.63
C SER A 219 0.33 -13.30 15.27
N PHE A 220 1.51 -13.52 14.69
CA PHE A 220 1.89 -12.97 13.39
C PHE A 220 2.46 -14.00 12.40
N ALA A 221 3.01 -15.12 12.85
CA ALA A 221 3.60 -16.15 11.97
C ALA A 221 3.10 -17.55 12.37
N LYS A 222 2.38 -18.21 11.45
CA LYS A 222 1.79 -19.53 11.67
C LYS A 222 1.67 -20.30 10.33
N SER A 223 2.03 -21.59 10.33
CA SER A 223 2.17 -22.38 9.09
C SER A 223 0.84 -22.94 8.58
N GLU A 224 -0.12 -23.20 9.46
CA GLU A 224 -1.45 -23.68 9.12
C GLU A 224 -2.23 -22.73 8.19
N PRO A 225 -2.34 -21.41 8.47
CA PRO A 225 -2.97 -20.49 7.51
C PRO A 225 -2.16 -20.32 6.21
N GLU A 226 -0.84 -20.53 6.22
CA GLU A 226 -0.01 -20.53 5.01
C GLU A 226 -0.31 -21.72 4.10
N GLN A 227 -0.44 -22.92 4.67
CA GLN A 227 -0.83 -24.14 3.94
C GLN A 227 -2.28 -24.04 3.42
N MET A 228 -3.18 -23.49 4.25
CA MET A 228 -4.56 -23.22 3.87
C MET A 228 -4.62 -22.28 2.65
N LEU A 229 -3.90 -21.15 2.68
CA LEU A 229 -3.87 -20.22 1.56
C LEU A 229 -3.30 -20.89 0.30
N ARG A 230 -2.21 -21.67 0.42
CA ARG A 230 -1.65 -22.41 -0.73
C ARG A 230 -2.71 -23.28 -1.40
N GLY A 231 -3.48 -24.03 -0.62
CA GLY A 231 -4.59 -24.84 -1.13
C GLY A 231 -5.68 -24.02 -1.81
N ILE A 232 -6.02 -22.84 -1.26
CA ILE A 232 -6.98 -21.92 -1.89
C ILE A 232 -6.44 -21.39 -3.23
N LEU A 233 -5.19 -20.93 -3.28
CA LEU A 233 -4.60 -20.35 -4.50
C LEU A 233 -4.51 -21.36 -5.64
N LEU A 234 -4.20 -22.63 -5.33
CA LEU A 234 -4.18 -23.71 -6.33
C LEU A 234 -5.58 -24.05 -6.87
N ARG A 235 -6.64 -23.88 -6.08
CA ARG A 235 -8.03 -24.13 -6.48
C ARG A 235 -8.67 -22.94 -7.19
N GLU A 236 -8.62 -21.76 -6.57
CA GLU A 236 -9.28 -20.55 -7.06
C GLU A 236 -8.53 -19.93 -8.25
N LYS A 237 -7.21 -20.18 -8.36
CA LYS A 237 -6.32 -19.70 -9.45
C LYS A 237 -6.52 -18.22 -9.77
N PRO A 238 -6.40 -17.30 -8.79
CA PRO A 238 -6.54 -15.88 -9.07
C PRO A 238 -5.40 -15.39 -9.99
N ASP A 239 -5.66 -14.34 -10.77
CA ASP A 239 -4.63 -13.64 -11.53
C ASP A 239 -3.73 -12.78 -10.62
N LEU A 240 -4.20 -12.37 -9.42
CA LEU A 240 -3.43 -11.64 -8.40
C LEU A 240 -4.04 -11.77 -6.99
N VAL A 241 -3.23 -11.47 -5.96
CA VAL A 241 -3.69 -11.41 -4.56
C VAL A 241 -3.50 -10.00 -3.98
N HIS A 242 -4.56 -9.43 -3.42
CA HIS A 242 -4.54 -8.14 -2.74
C HIS A 242 -4.81 -8.33 -1.25
N PHE A 243 -3.76 -8.24 -0.44
CA PHE A 243 -3.83 -8.30 1.00
C PHE A 243 -4.32 -6.96 1.54
N GLN A 244 -5.60 -6.90 1.92
CA GLN A 244 -6.17 -5.75 2.60
C GLN A 244 -5.66 -5.67 4.04
N HIS A 245 -5.40 -6.79 4.69
CA HIS A 245 -4.74 -6.79 5.99
C HIS A 245 -4.13 -8.14 6.34
N LEU A 246 -3.05 -8.14 7.12
CA LEU A 246 -2.37 -9.37 7.56
C LEU A 246 -2.56 -9.71 9.05
N ILE A 247 -2.99 -8.77 9.90
CA ILE A 247 -3.30 -9.08 11.32
C ILE A 247 -4.29 -10.24 11.41
N HIS A 248 -4.15 -11.07 12.45
CA HIS A 248 -5.03 -12.22 12.68
C HIS A 248 -5.02 -13.30 11.57
N THR A 249 -4.10 -13.21 10.60
CA THR A 249 -3.91 -14.22 9.55
C THR A 249 -2.55 -14.92 9.76
N SER A 250 -1.58 -14.72 8.87
CA SER A 250 -0.14 -14.92 9.09
C SER A 250 0.62 -14.05 8.09
N ILE A 251 1.78 -13.52 8.45
CA ILE A 251 2.60 -12.72 7.54
C ILE A 251 3.15 -13.56 6.38
N GLY A 252 3.29 -14.87 6.55
CA GLY A 252 3.81 -15.77 5.51
C GLY A 252 2.87 -15.96 4.31
N LEU A 253 1.62 -15.49 4.39
CA LEU A 253 0.67 -15.54 3.28
C LEU A 253 1.16 -14.79 2.04
N VAL A 254 1.86 -13.67 2.22
CA VAL A 254 2.45 -12.90 1.11
C VAL A 254 3.49 -13.74 0.38
N ARG A 255 4.39 -14.39 1.13
CA ARG A 255 5.40 -15.31 0.59
C ARG A 255 4.76 -16.47 -0.17
N VAL A 256 3.72 -17.10 0.37
CA VAL A 256 3.01 -18.20 -0.30
C VAL A 256 2.47 -17.79 -1.67
N ALA A 257 1.87 -16.60 -1.78
CA ALA A 257 1.39 -16.10 -3.07
C ALA A 257 2.54 -15.83 -4.06
N LYS A 258 3.66 -15.27 -3.58
CA LYS A 258 4.86 -15.00 -4.38
C LYS A 258 5.53 -16.28 -4.90
N GLU A 259 5.64 -17.31 -4.06
CA GLU A 259 6.17 -18.63 -4.43
C GLU A 259 5.34 -19.31 -5.52
N LEU A 260 4.02 -19.07 -5.53
CA LEU A 260 3.12 -19.53 -6.60
C LEU A 260 3.12 -18.64 -7.84
N GLY A 261 4.01 -17.65 -7.91
CA GLY A 261 4.15 -16.82 -9.09
C GLY A 261 3.13 -15.68 -9.20
N LEU A 262 2.28 -15.47 -8.21
CA LEU A 262 1.19 -14.49 -8.30
C LEU A 262 1.69 -13.07 -7.99
N PRO A 263 1.22 -12.05 -8.73
CA PRO A 263 1.41 -10.66 -8.33
C PRO A 263 0.71 -10.37 -6.99
N THR A 264 1.39 -9.65 -6.11
CA THR A 264 0.89 -9.35 -4.77
C THR A 264 0.85 -7.87 -4.46
N ILE A 265 -0.20 -7.45 -3.76
CA ILE A 265 -0.36 -6.09 -3.26
C ILE A 265 -0.67 -6.15 -1.78
N VAL A 266 -0.05 -5.29 -0.97
CA VAL A 266 -0.46 -5.09 0.43
C VAL A 266 -0.96 -3.66 0.63
N HIS A 267 -2.19 -3.55 1.10
CA HIS A 267 -2.79 -2.27 1.49
C HIS A 267 -2.48 -1.99 2.97
N CYS A 268 -1.79 -0.89 3.23
CA CYS A 268 -1.43 -0.46 4.58
C CYS A 268 -2.55 0.41 5.17
N HIS A 269 -3.49 -0.21 5.90
CA HIS A 269 -4.61 0.51 6.53
C HIS A 269 -4.23 1.19 7.85
N ASP A 270 -3.20 0.69 8.53
CA ASP A 270 -2.82 1.12 9.87
C ASP A 270 -1.31 0.91 10.15
N TYR A 271 -0.93 1.02 11.42
CA TYR A 271 0.46 0.91 11.87
C TYR A 271 0.85 -0.49 12.33
N TRP A 272 0.07 -1.54 12.05
CA TRP A 272 0.40 -2.90 12.49
C TRP A 272 1.76 -3.35 11.98
N ALA A 273 2.21 -2.90 10.80
CA ALA A 273 3.56 -3.19 10.33
C ALA A 273 4.65 -2.79 11.35
N LEU A 274 4.45 -1.69 12.10
CA LEU A 274 5.40 -1.18 13.11
C LEU A 274 5.01 -1.52 14.55
N CYS A 275 3.71 -1.59 14.86
CA CYS A 275 3.18 -1.63 16.22
C CYS A 275 2.31 -2.87 16.45
N ALA A 276 2.68 -3.71 17.41
CA ALA A 276 1.86 -4.86 17.81
C ALA A 276 0.48 -4.47 18.35
N ARG A 277 0.32 -3.24 18.89
CA ARG A 277 -0.96 -2.67 19.33
C ARG A 277 -1.70 -1.90 18.24
N VAL A 278 -1.13 -1.75 17.04
CA VAL A 278 -1.67 -0.98 15.90
C VAL A 278 -1.75 0.54 16.12
N GLN A 279 -1.79 1.03 17.35
CA GLN A 279 -2.16 2.42 17.67
C GLN A 279 -1.01 3.43 17.66
N MET A 280 0.25 2.97 17.79
CA MET A 280 1.41 3.85 18.01
C MET A 280 1.22 4.82 19.19
N ILE A 281 0.48 4.40 20.21
CA ILE A 281 0.40 5.08 21.51
C ILE A 281 0.75 4.08 22.60
N ARG A 282 1.57 4.52 23.54
CA ARG A 282 1.89 3.80 24.76
C ARG A 282 0.72 3.86 25.76
N PRO A 283 0.66 2.94 26.73
CA PRO A 283 -0.41 2.95 27.76
C PRO A 283 -0.45 4.21 28.65
N ASP A 284 0.64 4.96 28.74
CA ASP A 284 0.69 6.27 29.40
C ASP A 284 0.03 7.40 28.60
N GLY A 285 -0.38 7.15 27.35
CA GLY A 285 -0.99 8.12 26.44
C GLY A 285 0.02 8.84 25.55
N ALA A 286 1.32 8.61 25.70
CA ALA A 286 2.34 9.21 24.84
C ALA A 286 2.41 8.50 23.48
N ARG A 287 2.52 9.30 22.42
CA ARG A 287 2.65 8.80 21.04
C ARG A 287 4.04 8.27 20.77
N CYS A 288 4.14 7.23 19.95
CA CYS A 288 5.39 6.65 19.49
C CYS A 288 5.78 7.22 18.13
N ASP A 289 7.05 7.59 17.99
CA ASP A 289 7.59 8.03 16.70
C ASP A 289 8.00 6.86 15.79
N ASP A 290 8.48 5.77 16.38
CA ASP A 290 8.76 4.49 15.72
C ASP A 290 8.54 3.34 16.72
N ASN A 291 8.78 2.10 16.30
CA ASN A 291 8.93 0.96 17.18
C ASN A 291 10.04 1.23 18.22
N MET A 292 9.81 0.88 19.48
CA MET A 292 10.74 1.13 20.59
C MET A 292 11.67 -0.07 20.84
N GLY A 293 11.80 -0.99 19.88
CA GLY A 293 12.50 -2.26 20.07
C GLY A 293 12.04 -2.98 21.34
N ALA A 294 12.96 -3.19 22.27
CA ALA A 294 12.72 -3.77 23.60
C ALA A 294 11.59 -3.11 24.40
N GLY A 295 11.43 -1.78 24.27
CA GLY A 295 10.41 -1.02 25.00
C GLY A 295 8.97 -1.36 24.61
N CYS A 296 8.75 -1.99 23.45
CA CYS A 296 7.44 -2.46 23.04
C CYS A 296 6.91 -3.61 23.92
N TYR A 297 7.78 -4.33 24.64
CA TYR A 297 7.38 -5.47 25.47
C TYR A 297 6.40 -5.08 26.57
N LEU A 298 6.63 -3.93 27.22
CA LEU A 298 5.70 -3.38 28.21
C LEU A 298 4.33 -3.10 27.59
N CYS A 299 4.31 -2.48 26.41
CA CYS A 299 3.05 -2.15 25.72
C CYS A 299 2.21 -3.39 25.41
N VAL A 300 2.84 -4.52 25.01
CA VAL A 300 2.15 -5.76 24.64
C VAL A 300 1.62 -6.52 25.86
N LYS A 301 2.36 -6.52 26.99
CA LYS A 301 1.93 -7.17 28.25
C LYS A 301 0.88 -6.39 29.03
N GLU A 302 0.81 -5.07 28.87
CA GLU A 302 0.01 -4.17 29.70
C GLU A 302 -1.53 -4.26 29.52
N LYS A 303 -2.10 -5.32 28.92
CA LYS A 303 -3.56 -5.57 29.03
C LYS A 303 -4.02 -5.71 30.50
N TRP A 304 -3.13 -6.05 31.43
CA TRP A 304 -3.42 -6.17 32.86
C TRP A 304 -3.17 -4.89 33.70
N LEU A 305 -2.33 -3.96 33.22
CA LEU A 305 -1.91 -2.78 34.01
C LEU A 305 -2.71 -1.51 33.71
N GLU A 306 -3.56 -1.52 32.67
CA GLU A 306 -4.52 -0.45 32.36
C GLU A 306 -5.46 -0.11 33.54
N HIS A 307 -5.56 -0.98 34.56
CA HIS A 307 -6.39 -0.81 35.77
C HIS A 307 -5.63 -0.36 37.03
N VAL A 308 -4.32 -0.06 36.96
CA VAL A 308 -3.50 0.31 38.13
C VAL A 308 -2.93 1.73 38.02
N PRO A 309 -3.52 2.74 38.71
CA PRO A 309 -3.12 4.15 38.61
C PRO A 309 -1.64 4.44 38.94
N LEU A 310 -1.02 3.62 39.79
CA LEU A 310 0.38 3.74 40.20
C LEU A 310 1.36 3.31 39.09
N ALA A 311 0.97 2.35 38.25
CA ALA A 311 1.78 1.85 37.14
C ALA A 311 1.88 2.87 36.00
N LYS A 312 0.82 3.67 35.78
CA LYS A 312 0.79 4.75 34.79
C LYS A 312 1.83 5.86 35.07
N LYS A 313 2.11 6.14 36.35
CA LYS A 313 3.17 7.08 36.77
C LYS A 313 4.57 6.46 36.78
N LEU A 314 4.68 5.18 37.16
CA LEU A 314 5.96 4.47 37.18
C LEU A 314 6.47 4.13 35.76
N GLY A 315 5.60 3.79 34.81
CA GLY A 315 5.96 3.51 33.41
C GLY A 315 6.59 4.70 32.67
N ALA A 316 6.23 5.93 33.05
CA ALA A 316 6.85 7.15 32.52
C ALA A 316 8.30 7.35 33.03
N LEU A 317 8.62 6.88 34.24
CA LEU A 317 9.94 6.95 34.88
C LEU A 317 10.82 5.73 34.58
N SER A 318 10.23 4.54 34.41
CA SER A 318 10.94 3.27 34.17
C SER A 318 10.99 2.85 32.70
N GLY A 319 10.18 3.46 31.82
CA GLY A 319 10.16 3.18 30.38
C GLY A 319 11.53 3.24 29.68
N PRO A 320 12.44 4.17 30.04
CA PRO A 320 13.81 4.19 29.50
C PRO A 320 14.71 3.06 30.02
N LEU A 321 14.43 2.50 31.20
CA LEU A 321 15.23 1.46 31.86
C LEU A 321 14.68 0.04 31.64
N ALA A 322 13.41 -0.08 31.22
CA ALA A 322 12.76 -1.33 30.87
C ALA A 322 13.53 -2.18 29.83
N PRO A 323 14.22 -1.62 28.81
CA PRO A 323 15.08 -2.39 27.90
C PRO A 323 16.22 -3.13 28.59
N LEU A 324 16.73 -2.62 29.72
CA LEU A 324 17.83 -3.24 30.47
C LEU A 324 17.33 -4.42 31.33
N ALA A 325 16.08 -4.39 31.77
CA ALA A 325 15.47 -5.44 32.58
C ALA A 325 14.68 -6.48 31.75
N ALA A 326 14.22 -6.13 30.55
CA ALA A 326 13.42 -6.99 29.68
C ALA A 326 14.10 -8.33 29.31
N PRO A 327 15.43 -8.41 29.07
CA PRO A 327 16.11 -9.69 28.88
C PRO A 327 16.04 -10.60 30.11
N PHE A 328 15.75 -10.09 31.30
CA PHE A 328 15.68 -10.89 32.53
C PHE A 328 14.24 -11.30 32.89
N LEU A 329 13.23 -10.79 32.19
CA LEU A 329 11.80 -10.99 32.45
C LEU A 329 11.07 -11.41 31.16
N GLY A 330 11.02 -12.71 30.85
CA GLY A 330 10.27 -13.23 29.68
C GLY A 330 11.08 -13.26 28.37
N GLN A 331 12.28 -13.85 28.41
CA GLN A 331 13.23 -13.98 27.29
C GLN A 331 12.58 -14.41 25.96
N GLU A 332 11.67 -15.39 25.99
CA GLU A 332 11.02 -15.92 24.79
C GLU A 332 10.06 -14.91 24.14
N GLU A 333 9.22 -14.24 24.93
CA GLU A 333 8.30 -13.21 24.43
C GLU A 333 9.05 -11.99 23.90
N TYR A 334 10.16 -11.62 24.55
CA TYR A 334 11.06 -10.59 24.06
C TYR A 334 11.67 -10.96 22.70
N ALA A 335 12.19 -12.18 22.57
CA ALA A 335 12.76 -12.67 21.31
C ALA A 335 11.71 -12.66 20.18
N HIS A 336 10.48 -13.10 20.47
CA HIS A 336 9.38 -13.06 19.51
C HIS A 336 8.98 -11.63 19.10
N LEU A 337 9.07 -10.66 20.02
CA LEU A 337 8.80 -9.26 19.70
C LEU A 337 9.90 -8.64 18.83
N ALA A 338 11.16 -8.98 19.09
CA ALA A 338 12.28 -8.60 18.25
C ALA A 338 12.14 -9.22 16.84
N GLU A 339 11.79 -10.52 16.76
CA GLU A 339 11.48 -11.21 15.50
C GLU A 339 10.36 -10.49 14.76
N ARG A 340 9.27 -10.11 15.45
CA ARG A 340 8.16 -9.37 14.86
C ARG A 340 8.59 -8.05 14.20
N HIS A 341 9.42 -7.26 14.89
CA HIS A 341 9.88 -5.96 14.38
C HIS A 341 10.73 -6.08 13.10
N ALA A 342 11.33 -7.25 12.85
CA ALA A 342 12.02 -7.54 11.59
C ALA A 342 11.08 -8.19 10.56
N ALA A 343 10.38 -9.25 10.96
CA ALA A 343 9.64 -10.13 10.06
C ALA A 343 8.37 -9.49 9.49
N VAL A 344 7.63 -8.71 10.30
CA VAL A 344 6.37 -8.11 9.83
C VAL A 344 6.63 -7.05 8.73
N PRO A 345 7.51 -6.05 8.93
CA PRO A 345 7.89 -5.14 7.84
C PRO A 345 8.45 -5.87 6.60
N ALA A 346 9.31 -6.88 6.79
CA ALA A 346 9.87 -7.65 5.68
C ALA A 346 8.78 -8.32 4.84
N ALA A 347 7.78 -8.93 5.47
CA ALA A 347 6.66 -9.56 4.76
C ALA A 347 5.79 -8.55 3.99
N TYR A 348 5.66 -7.32 4.47
CA TYR A 348 5.02 -6.24 3.70
C TYR A 348 5.88 -5.91 2.47
N LEU A 349 7.19 -5.71 2.64
CA LEU A 349 8.14 -5.36 1.59
C LEU A 349 8.32 -6.46 0.51
N ASP A 350 8.02 -7.72 0.85
CA ASP A 350 8.00 -8.83 -0.11
C ASP A 350 6.90 -8.69 -1.18
N ALA A 351 5.85 -7.90 -0.92
CA ALA A 351 4.76 -7.68 -1.86
C ALA A 351 5.20 -6.84 -3.07
N ASP A 352 4.71 -7.14 -4.28
CA ASP A 352 5.12 -6.40 -5.49
C ASP A 352 4.78 -4.90 -5.41
N LEU A 353 3.67 -4.58 -4.75
CA LEU A 353 3.21 -3.21 -4.54
C LEU A 353 2.64 -3.00 -3.14
N LEU A 354 3.02 -1.88 -2.52
CA LEU A 354 2.44 -1.36 -1.29
C LEU A 354 1.57 -0.14 -1.58
N ILE A 355 0.41 -0.05 -0.93
CA ILE A 355 -0.50 1.08 -1.04
C ILE A 355 -0.74 1.67 0.35
N SER A 356 -0.66 3.00 0.47
CA SER A 356 -1.06 3.73 1.67
C SER A 356 -2.15 4.75 1.34
N PRO A 357 -3.22 4.85 2.16
CA PRO A 357 -4.31 5.78 1.94
C PRO A 357 -4.02 7.21 2.42
N SER A 358 -2.88 7.46 3.07
CA SER A 358 -2.42 8.81 3.40
C SER A 358 -0.93 8.98 3.10
N ARG A 359 -0.51 10.19 2.74
CA ARG A 359 0.92 10.48 2.62
C ARG A 359 1.59 10.41 3.99
N PHE A 360 0.87 10.76 5.05
CA PHE A 360 1.35 10.65 6.42
C PHE A 360 1.72 9.21 6.78
N LEU A 361 0.83 8.23 6.61
CA LEU A 361 1.14 6.83 6.94
C LEU A 361 2.26 6.30 6.06
N ARG A 362 2.24 6.60 4.76
CA ARG A 362 3.34 6.25 3.85
C ARG A 362 4.67 6.77 4.38
N ARG A 363 4.72 8.05 4.75
CA ARG A 363 5.92 8.68 5.30
C ARG A 363 6.35 8.04 6.61
N LYS A 364 5.40 7.81 7.53
CA LYS A 364 5.62 7.17 8.83
C LYS A 364 6.26 5.79 8.67
N LEU A 365 5.77 4.99 7.72
CA LEU A 365 6.36 3.69 7.41
C LEU A 365 7.75 3.85 6.79
N LEU A 366 7.93 4.69 5.77
CA LEU A 366 9.23 4.95 5.13
C LEU A 366 10.30 5.54 6.05
N ASP A 367 9.89 6.22 7.14
CA ASP A 367 10.81 6.74 8.14
C ASP A 367 11.38 5.62 9.03
N SER A 368 10.78 4.42 9.07
CA SER A 368 11.37 3.26 9.75
C SER A 368 12.56 2.67 8.97
N PRO A 369 13.57 2.10 9.65
CA PRO A 369 14.80 1.63 8.99
C PRO A 369 14.59 0.64 7.83
N LEU A 370 13.68 -0.34 7.98
CA LEU A 370 13.46 -1.38 6.97
C LEU A 370 12.78 -0.85 5.72
N PHE A 371 11.74 -0.04 5.88
CA PHE A 371 11.05 0.57 4.73
C PHE A 371 11.91 1.65 4.06
N ARG A 372 12.80 2.32 4.80
CA ARG A 372 13.75 3.29 4.21
C ARG A 372 14.74 2.65 3.25
N ALA A 373 15.15 1.41 3.53
CA ALA A 373 16.05 0.65 2.67
C ALA A 373 15.35 0.03 1.45
N ALA A 374 14.01 0.03 1.43
CA ALA A 374 13.23 -0.51 0.33
C ALA A 374 13.06 0.49 -0.81
N ASP A 375 12.73 -0.01 -2.00
CA ASP A 375 12.42 0.83 -3.16
C ASP A 375 11.15 1.66 -2.90
N PRO A 376 11.25 3.00 -2.76
CA PRO A 376 10.11 3.85 -2.47
C PRO A 376 9.11 3.92 -3.62
N HIS A 377 9.49 3.53 -4.84
CA HIS A 377 8.60 3.51 -6.01
C HIS A 377 7.60 2.35 -5.98
N ARG A 378 7.89 1.30 -5.19
CA ARG A 378 6.95 0.21 -4.91
C ARG A 378 5.98 0.50 -3.77
N PHE A 379 6.09 1.66 -3.14
CA PHE A 379 5.16 2.11 -2.12
C PHE A 379 4.44 3.37 -2.58
N LEU A 380 3.16 3.24 -2.93
CA LEU A 380 2.36 4.32 -3.49
C LEU A 380 1.43 4.91 -2.44
N TYR A 381 1.24 6.23 -2.52
CA TYR A 381 0.09 6.88 -1.92
C TYR A 381 -1.11 6.75 -2.87
N SER A 382 -2.24 6.33 -2.33
CA SER A 382 -3.52 6.26 -3.02
C SER A 382 -4.61 6.35 -1.98
N ASP A 383 -5.23 7.52 -1.87
CA ASP A 383 -6.36 7.72 -0.97
C ASP A 383 -7.45 6.67 -1.18
N ASN A 384 -8.18 6.36 -0.11
CA ASN A 384 -9.26 5.39 -0.14
C ASN A 384 -10.45 5.96 -0.90
N GLY A 385 -10.96 5.19 -1.86
CA GLY A 385 -12.26 5.45 -2.44
C GLY A 385 -13.38 5.26 -1.41
N LEU A 386 -14.39 6.12 -1.48
CA LEU A 386 -15.58 6.04 -0.65
C LEU A 386 -16.82 5.96 -1.53
N ARG A 387 -17.87 5.33 -1.01
CA ARG A 387 -19.20 5.52 -1.58
C ARG A 387 -19.56 7.00 -1.51
N THR A 388 -20.09 7.56 -2.57
CA THR A 388 -20.49 8.99 -2.62
C THR A 388 -21.99 9.16 -2.80
N ASP A 389 -22.69 8.07 -3.10
CA ASP A 389 -24.14 7.99 -3.35
C ASP A 389 -24.98 8.07 -2.06
N HIS A 390 -24.40 7.64 -0.94
CA HIS A 390 -25.09 7.52 0.36
C HIS A 390 -25.12 8.82 1.18
N LEU A 391 -24.31 9.82 0.82
CA LEU A 391 -24.26 11.10 1.52
C LEU A 391 -24.52 12.24 0.55
N ARG A 392 -25.55 13.02 0.83
CA ARG A 392 -25.85 14.26 0.10
C ARG A 392 -25.72 15.44 1.06
N ALA A 393 -25.12 16.52 0.56
CA ALA A 393 -25.14 17.78 1.30
C ALA A 393 -26.58 18.30 1.39
N LEU A 394 -27.18 18.18 2.57
CA LEU A 394 -28.47 18.78 2.86
C LEU A 394 -28.28 20.23 3.34
N SER A 395 -29.32 21.05 3.15
CA SER A 395 -29.32 22.40 3.70
C SER A 395 -29.31 22.32 5.21
N LYS A 396 -28.31 22.95 5.84
CA LYS A 396 -28.23 23.05 7.29
C LYS A 396 -29.35 23.98 7.78
N SER A 397 -30.27 23.45 8.58
CA SER A 397 -31.28 24.29 9.23
C SER A 397 -30.65 25.00 10.43
N PRO A 398 -30.93 26.30 10.65
CA PRO A 398 -30.52 26.98 11.88
C PRO A 398 -31.05 26.24 13.11
N ASP A 399 -30.25 26.15 14.17
CA ASP A 399 -30.74 25.64 15.45
C ASP A 399 -31.86 26.54 15.97
N SER A 400 -32.95 25.94 16.45
CA SER A 400 -34.12 26.67 16.94
C SER A 400 -33.82 27.56 18.15
N GLU A 401 -32.75 27.26 18.89
CA GLU A 401 -32.28 28.04 20.03
C GLU A 401 -31.08 28.94 19.68
N GLY A 402 -30.75 29.07 18.39
CA GLY A 402 -29.61 29.87 17.91
C GLY A 402 -28.25 29.31 18.30
N ARG A 403 -28.16 28.04 18.71
CA ARG A 403 -26.89 27.42 19.13
C ARG A 403 -26.02 27.06 17.92
N VAL A 404 -24.71 27.24 18.07
CA VAL A 404 -23.71 26.65 17.17
C VAL A 404 -23.52 25.18 17.54
N ARG A 405 -23.70 24.28 16.58
CA ARG A 405 -23.71 22.83 16.81
C ARG A 405 -22.39 22.22 16.37
N PHE A 406 -21.60 21.76 17.33
CA PHE A 406 -20.41 20.97 17.07
C PHE A 406 -20.78 19.48 17.06
N GLY A 407 -20.19 18.70 16.16
CA GLY A 407 -20.44 17.26 16.03
C GLY A 407 -19.22 16.42 16.32
N PHE A 408 -19.38 15.31 17.03
CA PHE A 408 -18.45 14.19 17.02
C PHE A 408 -19.17 12.97 16.45
N ILE A 409 -18.57 12.31 15.47
CA ILE A 409 -19.16 11.14 14.80
C ILE A 409 -18.12 10.01 14.83
N GLY A 410 -18.48 8.88 15.45
CA GLY A 410 -17.65 7.67 15.48
C GLY A 410 -17.58 6.99 16.84
N THR A 411 -16.68 6.01 16.97
CA THR A 411 -16.46 5.29 18.24
C THR A 411 -15.83 6.21 19.29
N LEU A 412 -16.42 6.28 20.48
CA LEU A 412 -15.93 7.02 21.65
C LEU A 412 -14.81 6.26 22.39
N ALA A 413 -13.79 5.80 21.66
CA ALA A 413 -12.61 5.23 22.31
C ALA A 413 -11.77 6.33 22.97
N TRP A 414 -11.06 6.03 24.06
CA TRP A 414 -10.29 7.02 24.82
C TRP A 414 -9.28 7.82 23.97
N TYR A 415 -8.66 7.17 22.99
CA TYR A 415 -7.67 7.79 22.09
C TYR A 415 -8.30 8.63 20.96
N LYS A 416 -9.63 8.60 20.81
CA LYS A 416 -10.40 9.49 19.90
C LYS A 416 -10.66 10.86 20.53
N GLY A 417 -10.18 11.10 21.76
CA GLY A 417 -10.11 12.43 22.35
C GLY A 417 -11.40 12.92 23.01
N GLY A 418 -12.30 12.02 23.41
CA GLY A 418 -13.56 12.40 24.07
C GLY A 418 -13.37 13.29 25.29
N ARG A 419 -12.31 13.06 26.08
CA ARG A 419 -11.98 13.91 27.24
C ARG A 419 -11.58 15.32 26.84
N VAL A 420 -10.71 15.46 25.83
CA VAL A 420 -10.28 16.76 25.29
C VAL A 420 -11.48 17.55 24.80
N LEU A 421 -12.42 16.87 24.15
CA LEU A 421 -13.64 17.45 23.61
C LEU A 421 -14.60 17.97 24.70
N VAL A 422 -14.84 17.17 25.75
CA VAL A 422 -15.67 17.59 26.90
C VAL A 422 -15.03 18.76 27.64
N ASP A 423 -13.72 18.69 27.92
CA ASP A 423 -12.99 19.75 28.61
C ASP A 423 -12.99 21.06 27.78
N ALA A 424 -12.88 20.96 26.44
CA ALA A 424 -12.98 22.11 25.55
C ALA A 424 -14.38 22.73 25.53
N MET A 425 -15.44 21.92 25.56
CA MET A 425 -16.82 22.43 25.66
C MET A 425 -17.09 23.15 26.98
N ALA A 426 -16.55 22.64 28.09
CA ALA A 426 -16.64 23.31 29.38
C ALA A 426 -15.97 24.70 29.36
N ARG A 427 -14.76 24.77 28.77
CA ARG A 427 -14.01 26.03 28.60
C ARG A 427 -14.73 26.99 27.67
N LEU A 428 -15.25 26.50 26.55
CA LEU A 428 -16.02 27.29 25.61
C LEU A 428 -17.25 27.93 26.28
N LYS A 429 -18.02 27.13 27.05
CA LYS A 429 -19.20 27.63 27.77
C LYS A 429 -18.88 28.80 28.70
N ALA A 430 -17.72 28.78 29.36
CA ALA A 430 -17.26 29.86 30.23
C ALA A 430 -16.78 31.11 29.46
N GLN A 431 -16.44 30.98 28.17
CA GLN A 431 -15.88 32.04 27.33
C GLN A 431 -16.91 32.73 26.42
N LEU A 432 -18.08 32.12 26.21
CA LEU A 432 -19.14 32.71 25.38
C LEU A 432 -19.92 33.77 26.17
N ASN A 433 -20.15 34.93 25.55
CA ASN A 433 -20.82 36.08 26.16
C ASN A 433 -22.10 36.42 25.37
N GLY A 434 -23.09 35.53 25.44
CA GLY A 434 -24.39 35.68 24.77
C GLY A 434 -24.61 34.71 23.61
N GLU A 435 -23.55 34.19 23.00
CA GLU A 435 -23.63 33.06 22.08
C GLU A 435 -23.86 31.75 22.83
N ARG A 436 -24.47 30.77 22.15
CA ARG A 436 -24.71 29.44 22.71
C ARG A 436 -24.11 28.39 21.79
N ALA A 437 -23.57 27.33 22.37
CA ALA A 437 -23.00 26.21 21.62
C ALA A 437 -23.45 24.89 22.25
N VAL A 438 -23.54 23.85 21.42
CA VAL A 438 -23.84 22.48 21.87
C VAL A 438 -22.96 21.49 21.12
N LEU A 439 -22.51 20.46 21.84
CA LEU A 439 -21.81 19.34 21.25
C LEU A 439 -22.76 18.14 21.11
N ARG A 440 -22.92 17.63 19.89
CA ARG A 440 -23.67 16.41 19.62
C ARG A 440 -22.72 15.27 19.31
N VAL A 441 -22.90 14.14 20.00
CA VAL A 441 -21.99 13.00 19.95
C VAL A 441 -22.75 11.78 19.41
N TRP A 442 -22.42 11.36 18.19
CA TRP A 442 -22.94 10.14 17.57
C TRP A 442 -21.91 9.02 17.67
N GLY A 443 -22.32 7.92 18.28
CA GLY A 443 -21.47 6.80 18.64
C GLY A 443 -22.09 5.98 19.75
N SER A 444 -21.64 4.75 19.93
CA SER A 444 -22.04 3.95 21.10
C SER A 444 -21.60 4.67 22.37
N PHE A 445 -22.53 4.87 23.31
CA PHE A 445 -22.26 5.45 24.62
C PHE A 445 -23.01 4.65 25.68
N ASP A 446 -22.25 3.93 26.51
CA ASP A 446 -22.77 3.04 27.55
C ASP A 446 -21.89 3.16 28.81
N PRO A 447 -22.14 4.18 29.66
CA PRO A 447 -21.42 4.39 30.92
C PRO A 447 -21.52 3.24 31.92
N ALA A 448 -22.51 2.35 31.78
CA ALA A 448 -22.67 1.23 32.70
C ALA A 448 -21.70 0.08 32.37
N ARG A 449 -21.26 -0.04 31.10
CA ARG A 449 -20.41 -1.14 30.63
C ARG A 449 -19.01 -0.70 30.24
N ASP A 450 -18.78 0.58 30.02
CA ASP A 450 -17.50 1.13 29.58
C ASP A 450 -17.00 2.21 30.56
N ALA A 451 -15.82 1.97 31.14
CA ALA A 451 -15.22 2.87 32.13
C ALA A 451 -14.90 4.26 31.56
N HIS A 452 -14.48 4.34 30.30
CA HIS A 452 -14.20 5.62 29.66
C HIS A 452 -15.49 6.41 29.44
N HIS A 453 -16.58 5.75 29.03
CA HIS A 453 -17.89 6.41 28.93
C HIS A 453 -18.37 6.93 30.29
N ALA A 454 -18.13 6.18 31.38
CA ALA A 454 -18.43 6.63 32.74
C ALA A 454 -17.63 7.88 33.13
N GLU A 455 -16.33 7.91 32.83
CA GLU A 455 -15.49 9.09 33.05
C GLU A 455 -15.98 10.32 32.28
N LEU A 456 -16.40 10.15 31.02
CA LEU A 456 -16.96 11.24 30.21
C LEU A 456 -18.28 11.75 30.79
N ALA A 457 -19.18 10.86 31.22
CA ALA A 457 -20.45 11.24 31.85
C ALA A 457 -20.21 12.07 33.11
N GLN A 458 -19.27 11.65 33.96
CA GLN A 458 -18.89 12.38 35.17
C GLN A 458 -18.29 13.75 34.84
N ALA A 459 -17.42 13.83 33.84
CA ALA A 459 -16.81 15.10 33.41
C ALA A 459 -17.86 16.09 32.88
N VAL A 460 -18.85 15.62 32.10
CA VAL A 460 -19.97 16.45 31.63
C VAL A 460 -20.81 16.94 32.80
N ALA A 461 -21.19 16.06 33.73
CA ALA A 461 -21.98 16.42 34.91
C ALA A 461 -21.27 17.43 35.82
N ALA A 462 -19.96 17.27 36.04
CA ALA A 462 -19.17 18.14 36.90
C ALA A 462 -18.92 19.53 36.30
N SER A 463 -18.75 19.60 34.98
CA SER A 463 -18.47 20.86 34.28
C SER A 463 -19.72 21.61 33.83
N GLY A 464 -20.86 20.93 33.73
CA GLY A 464 -22.07 21.47 33.13
C GLY A 464 -21.92 21.77 31.63
N ALA A 465 -20.97 21.12 30.94
CA ALA A 465 -20.79 21.28 29.50
C ALA A 465 -22.06 20.85 28.73
N ASP A 466 -22.45 21.62 27.72
CA ASP A 466 -23.64 21.33 26.92
C ASP A 466 -23.34 20.24 25.88
N VAL A 467 -23.50 18.98 26.29
CA VAL A 467 -23.21 17.77 25.49
C VAL A 467 -24.44 16.87 25.36
N GLU A 468 -24.81 16.54 24.12
CA GLU A 468 -25.91 15.66 23.75
C GLU A 468 -25.37 14.34 23.18
N PHE A 469 -25.41 13.25 23.96
CA PHE A 469 -25.09 11.91 23.46
C PHE A 469 -26.26 11.35 22.64
N ARG A 470 -26.10 11.22 21.32
CA ARG A 470 -27.16 10.85 20.37
C ARG A 470 -27.20 9.34 20.06
N GLY A 471 -26.21 8.59 20.53
CA GLY A 471 -26.13 7.15 20.32
C GLY A 471 -25.69 6.74 18.91
N ARG A 472 -25.85 5.45 18.60
CA ARG A 472 -25.59 4.89 17.26
C ARG A 472 -26.69 5.29 16.27
N PHE A 473 -26.35 5.36 15.00
CA PHE A 473 -27.28 5.63 13.91
C PHE A 473 -26.94 4.73 12.71
N ASP A 474 -27.91 4.54 11.82
CA ASP A 474 -27.73 3.83 10.56
C ASP A 474 -27.16 4.76 9.49
N ASN A 475 -26.28 4.25 8.62
CA ASN A 475 -25.61 5.04 7.59
C ASN A 475 -26.57 5.78 6.64
N GLU A 476 -27.81 5.32 6.49
CA GLU A 476 -28.86 6.00 5.71
C GLU A 476 -29.18 7.40 6.25
N ARG A 477 -28.99 7.62 7.56
CA ARG A 477 -29.23 8.90 8.23
C ARG A 477 -28.00 9.81 8.24
N LEU A 478 -26.89 9.41 7.62
CA LEU A 478 -25.64 10.17 7.65
C LEU A 478 -25.83 11.61 7.13
N SER A 479 -26.66 11.77 6.08
CA SER A 479 -27.00 13.09 5.53
C SER A 479 -27.73 13.98 6.56
N GLU A 480 -28.66 13.41 7.34
CA GLU A 480 -29.37 14.12 8.41
C GLU A 480 -28.42 14.49 9.54
N VAL A 481 -27.54 13.57 9.94
CA VAL A 481 -26.55 13.78 11.00
C VAL A 481 -25.63 14.95 10.68
N TYR A 482 -25.10 15.03 9.46
CA TYR A 482 -24.26 16.18 9.06
C TYR A 482 -25.06 17.48 8.88
N ALA A 483 -26.36 17.41 8.56
CA ALA A 483 -27.24 18.58 8.51
C ALA A 483 -27.55 19.15 9.91
N GLU A 484 -27.43 18.32 10.94
CA GLU A 484 -27.64 18.63 12.34
C GLU A 484 -26.43 19.26 13.04
N ILE A 485 -25.31 19.46 12.33
CA ILE A 485 -24.09 20.08 12.86
C ILE A 485 -23.57 21.19 11.95
N ASP A 486 -22.94 22.19 12.55
CA ASP A 486 -22.33 23.31 11.85
C ASP A 486 -20.85 23.04 11.56
N ALA A 487 -20.13 22.36 12.48
CA ALA A 487 -18.77 21.86 12.29
C ALA A 487 -18.58 20.45 12.88
N LEU A 488 -17.80 19.62 12.20
CA LEU A 488 -17.33 18.34 12.72
C LEU A 488 -16.07 18.58 13.56
N VAL A 489 -15.97 17.95 14.73
CA VAL A 489 -14.78 17.98 15.59
C VAL A 489 -14.14 16.60 15.60
N VAL A 490 -12.85 16.52 15.27
CA VAL A 490 -12.06 15.28 15.22
C VAL A 490 -10.86 15.43 16.17
N PRO A 491 -11.05 15.18 17.49
CA PRO A 491 -10.06 15.51 18.52
C PRO A 491 -9.12 14.35 18.87
N SER A 492 -8.94 13.42 17.94
CA SER A 492 -8.09 12.25 18.11
C SER A 492 -6.70 12.65 18.61
N ILE A 493 -6.23 11.96 19.66
CA ILE A 493 -4.88 12.14 20.23
C ILE A 493 -3.88 11.12 19.67
N TRP A 494 -4.37 10.22 18.83
CA TRP A 494 -3.61 9.22 18.10
C TRP A 494 -3.44 9.61 16.63
N TYR A 495 -2.48 8.95 15.96
CA TYR A 495 -2.26 9.16 14.55
C TYR A 495 -3.39 8.53 13.74
N GLU A 496 -4.41 9.30 13.40
CA GLU A 496 -5.34 8.90 12.36
C GLU A 496 -4.63 8.73 11.01
N ASN A 497 -5.13 7.84 10.17
CA ASN A 497 -4.57 7.57 8.84
C ASN A 497 -5.34 8.30 7.73
N SER A 498 -6.51 7.79 7.34
CA SER A 498 -7.43 8.48 6.43
C SER A 498 -8.84 8.43 7.03
N PRO A 499 -9.19 9.38 7.93
CA PRO A 499 -10.50 9.39 8.59
C PRO A 499 -11.64 9.54 7.58
N ILE A 500 -12.50 8.53 7.53
CA ILE A 500 -13.69 8.55 6.67
C ILE A 500 -14.60 9.75 7.04
N THR A 501 -14.69 10.11 8.32
CA THR A 501 -15.51 11.24 8.79
C THR A 501 -15.05 12.60 8.25
N ILE A 502 -13.76 12.79 7.97
CA ILE A 502 -13.27 14.03 7.32
C ILE A 502 -13.73 14.08 5.86
N HIS A 503 -13.68 12.94 5.16
CA HIS A 503 -14.15 12.86 3.78
C HIS A 503 -15.67 13.01 3.67
N GLU A 504 -16.42 12.41 4.60
CA GLU A 504 -17.86 12.62 4.72
C GLU A 504 -18.19 14.10 4.97
N ALA A 505 -17.42 14.78 5.82
CA ALA A 505 -17.58 16.22 6.05
C ALA A 505 -17.37 17.03 4.77
N TRP A 506 -16.42 16.67 3.90
CA TRP A 506 -16.26 17.30 2.59
C TRP A 506 -17.49 17.12 1.69
N MET A 507 -18.05 15.90 1.66
CA MET A 507 -19.25 15.58 0.88
C MET A 507 -20.48 16.34 1.41
N ALA A 508 -20.60 16.48 2.74
CA ALA A 508 -21.67 17.20 3.40
C ALA A 508 -21.42 18.71 3.55
N LYS A 509 -20.33 19.25 2.99
CA LYS A 509 -19.95 20.67 3.07
C LYS A 509 -19.89 21.19 4.51
N THR A 510 -19.31 20.39 5.39
CA THR A 510 -19.19 20.67 6.82
C THR A 510 -17.74 20.95 7.18
N PRO A 511 -17.41 22.16 7.70
CA PRO A 511 -16.07 22.46 8.18
C PRO A 511 -15.59 21.49 9.26
N VAL A 512 -14.28 21.24 9.31
CA VAL A 512 -13.68 20.30 10.26
C VAL A 512 -12.74 21.01 11.23
N LEU A 513 -12.93 20.80 12.53
CA LEU A 513 -12.01 21.21 13.59
C LEU A 513 -11.23 19.97 14.05
N ALA A 514 -9.95 19.85 13.70
CA ALA A 514 -9.21 18.62 13.90
C ALA A 514 -7.87 18.82 14.60
N SER A 515 -7.44 17.79 15.34
CA SER A 515 -6.08 17.75 15.88
C SER A 515 -5.06 17.88 14.75
N LYS A 516 -4.04 18.72 14.93
CA LYS A 516 -2.90 18.91 14.02
C LYS A 516 -1.95 17.71 14.07
N LEU A 517 -2.47 16.53 13.73
CA LEU A 517 -1.79 15.25 13.91
C LEU A 517 -2.12 14.26 12.79
N GLY A 518 -1.10 13.59 12.27
CA GLY A 518 -1.27 12.48 11.33
C GLY A 518 -2.07 12.86 10.09
N GLY A 519 -2.90 11.92 9.63
CA GLY A 519 -3.80 12.10 8.50
C GLY A 519 -4.80 13.25 8.67
N MET A 520 -5.20 13.59 9.89
CA MET A 520 -6.11 14.73 10.11
C MET A 520 -5.50 16.04 9.61
N ALA A 521 -4.21 16.27 9.91
CA ALA A 521 -3.49 17.45 9.43
C ALA A 521 -3.21 17.41 7.92
N GLU A 522 -3.19 16.23 7.31
CA GLU A 522 -3.08 16.08 5.86
C GLU A 522 -4.39 16.42 5.15
N PHE A 523 -5.53 16.00 5.71
CA PHE A 523 -6.84 16.11 5.08
C PHE A 523 -7.63 17.37 5.45
N VAL A 524 -7.19 18.16 6.45
CA VAL A 524 -7.80 19.46 6.77
C VAL A 524 -6.88 20.60 6.33
N ARG A 525 -7.40 21.46 5.44
CA ARG A 525 -6.70 22.65 4.94
C ARG A 525 -7.01 23.81 5.88
N ASP A 526 -6.11 24.03 6.84
CA ASP A 526 -6.27 25.04 7.89
C ASP A 526 -6.65 26.42 7.34
N GLY A 527 -7.72 27.00 7.86
CA GLY A 527 -8.27 28.28 7.45
C GLY A 527 -9.05 28.27 6.12
N VAL A 528 -9.19 27.11 5.45
CA VAL A 528 -9.89 26.96 4.17
C VAL A 528 -11.16 26.11 4.32
N ASP A 529 -11.05 24.87 4.78
CA ASP A 529 -12.18 23.94 4.99
C ASP A 529 -12.29 23.45 6.44
N GLY A 530 -11.48 24.02 7.32
CA GLY A 530 -11.41 23.65 8.71
C GLY A 530 -10.40 24.48 9.49
N LEU A 531 -10.21 24.12 10.75
CA LEU A 531 -9.20 24.69 11.62
C LEU A 531 -8.46 23.57 12.34
N LEU A 532 -7.15 23.71 12.44
CA LEU A 532 -6.29 22.78 13.18
C LEU A 532 -6.01 23.30 14.58
N PHE A 533 -5.91 22.38 15.55
CA PHE A 533 -5.53 22.68 16.94
C PHE A 533 -4.51 21.68 17.48
N GLU A 534 -3.81 22.05 18.55
CA GLU A 534 -2.75 21.24 19.14
C GLU A 534 -3.28 19.94 19.76
N PRO A 535 -2.72 18.76 19.42
CA PRO A 535 -3.29 17.47 19.83
C PRO A 535 -3.29 17.27 21.33
N GLY A 536 -4.46 16.98 21.91
CA GLY A 536 -4.63 16.80 23.36
C GLY A 536 -4.80 18.10 24.13
N ASN A 537 -4.79 19.26 23.47
CA ASN A 537 -4.94 20.56 24.11
C ASN A 537 -6.39 21.06 24.03
N ALA A 538 -7.12 20.94 25.14
CA ALA A 538 -8.49 21.40 25.22
C ALA A 538 -8.64 22.94 25.24
N ASP A 539 -7.59 23.71 25.58
CA ASP A 539 -7.64 25.18 25.58
C ASP A 539 -7.57 25.69 24.15
N ASP A 540 -6.68 25.09 23.36
CA ASP A 540 -6.54 25.42 21.94
C ASP A 540 -7.78 24.99 21.14
N LEU A 541 -8.32 23.80 21.43
CA LEU A 541 -9.61 23.39 20.85
C LEU A 541 -10.74 24.36 21.23
N ALA A 542 -10.85 24.77 22.50
CA ALA A 542 -11.86 25.74 22.93
C ALA A 542 -11.68 27.10 22.21
N ALA A 543 -10.44 27.55 22.02
CA ALA A 543 -10.15 28.79 21.30
C ALA A 543 -10.59 28.71 19.82
N VAL A 544 -10.29 27.61 19.14
CA VAL A 544 -10.72 27.35 17.76
C VAL A 544 -12.25 27.25 17.64
N MET A 545 -12.90 26.54 18.57
CA MET A 545 -14.37 26.43 18.62
C MET A 545 -15.02 27.80 18.89
N ARG A 546 -14.44 28.60 19.78
CA ARG A 546 -14.90 29.96 20.07
C ARG A 546 -14.84 30.82 18.81
N ARG A 547 -13.72 30.84 18.10
CA ARG A 547 -13.59 31.57 16.82
C ARG A 547 -14.68 31.14 15.83
N PHE A 548 -14.88 29.84 15.67
CA PHE A 548 -15.95 29.32 14.80
C PHE A 548 -17.35 29.77 15.24
N ALA A 549 -17.61 29.87 16.56
CA ALA A 549 -18.89 30.28 17.09
C ALA A 549 -19.16 31.79 16.88
N VAL A 550 -18.18 32.64 17.21
CA VAL A 550 -18.35 34.11 17.30
C VAL A 550 -17.96 34.87 16.04
N GLU A 551 -17.30 34.24 15.05
CA GLU A 551 -16.91 34.89 13.79
C GLU A 551 -17.75 34.33 12.60
N PRO A 552 -18.94 34.90 12.30
CA PRO A 552 -19.78 34.43 11.19
C PRO A 552 -19.07 34.46 9.83
N ALA A 553 -18.20 35.43 9.59
CA ALA A 553 -17.41 35.53 8.36
C ALA A 553 -16.41 34.38 8.21
N LEU A 554 -15.79 33.94 9.32
CA LEU A 554 -14.91 32.77 9.33
C LEU A 554 -15.71 31.52 9.00
N ARG A 555 -16.83 31.29 9.69
CA ARG A 555 -17.73 30.15 9.44
C ARG A 555 -18.20 30.12 7.98
N ALA A 556 -18.66 31.25 7.45
CA ALA A 556 -19.09 31.36 6.06
C ALA A 556 -17.96 31.11 5.06
N ARG A 557 -16.71 31.45 5.40
CA ARG A 557 -15.54 31.19 4.56
C ARG A 557 -15.17 29.70 4.57
N LEU A 558 -15.14 29.06 5.74
CA LEU A 558 -14.79 27.66 5.89
C LEU A 558 -15.78 26.71 5.20
N SER A 559 -17.03 27.14 5.04
CA SER A 559 -18.10 26.33 4.41
C SER A 559 -18.18 26.47 2.87
N ARG A 560 -17.18 27.04 2.19
CA ARG A 560 -17.26 27.33 0.73
C ARG A 560 -16.51 26.34 -0.14
N ASP A 561 -15.24 26.07 0.18
CA ASP A 561 -14.34 25.29 -0.68
C ASP A 561 -14.01 23.96 0.00
N PHE A 562 -14.39 22.84 -0.62
CA PHE A 562 -14.10 21.49 -0.11
C PHE A 562 -13.52 20.62 -1.22
N PRO A 563 -12.54 19.77 -0.90
CA PRO A 563 -12.04 18.78 -1.85
C PRO A 563 -13.15 17.82 -2.30
N ARG A 564 -13.02 17.29 -3.52
CA ARG A 564 -13.83 16.14 -3.95
C ARG A 564 -13.29 14.89 -3.26
N ALA A 565 -14.13 14.23 -2.47
CA ALA A 565 -13.82 12.90 -1.96
C ALA A 565 -13.65 11.93 -3.15
N LYS A 566 -12.60 11.11 -3.11
CA LYS A 566 -12.36 10.09 -4.13
C LYS A 566 -13.49 9.06 -4.07
N SER A 567 -14.17 8.84 -5.19
CA SER A 567 -15.22 7.83 -5.24
C SER A 567 -14.63 6.43 -5.25
N ILE A 568 -15.42 5.44 -4.83
CA ILE A 568 -15.00 4.04 -4.91
C ILE A 568 -14.82 3.58 -6.35
N GLU A 569 -15.56 4.16 -7.29
CA GLU A 569 -15.42 3.92 -8.73
C GLU A 569 -14.08 4.44 -9.26
N ASP A 570 -13.69 5.66 -8.88
CA ASP A 570 -12.38 6.25 -9.23
C ASP A 570 -11.25 5.39 -8.65
N ASP A 571 -11.42 4.87 -7.43
CA ASP A 571 -10.44 4.00 -6.80
C ASP A 571 -10.34 2.63 -7.46
N ALA A 572 -11.47 2.02 -7.81
CA ALA A 572 -11.51 0.76 -8.56
C ALA A 572 -10.83 0.91 -9.93
N ALA A 573 -11.02 2.02 -10.63
CA ALA A 573 -10.33 2.29 -11.89
C ALA A 573 -8.81 2.40 -11.71
N ALA A 574 -8.36 3.13 -10.68
CA ALA A 574 -6.94 3.26 -10.35
C ALA A 574 -6.33 1.91 -9.93
N MET A 575 -7.08 1.08 -9.19
CA MET A 575 -6.64 -0.26 -8.78
C MET A 575 -6.57 -1.19 -9.96
N GLU A 576 -7.60 -1.21 -10.80
CA GLU A 576 -7.62 -2.01 -12.02
C GLU A 576 -6.38 -1.71 -12.88
N PHE A 577 -6.04 -0.44 -13.09
CA PHE A 577 -4.82 -0.07 -13.83
C PHE A 577 -3.56 -0.72 -13.25
N ARG A 578 -3.40 -0.68 -11.92
CA ARG A 578 -2.25 -1.28 -11.21
C ARG A 578 -2.25 -2.80 -11.31
N TYR A 579 -3.42 -3.42 -11.12
CA TYR A 579 -3.61 -4.86 -11.20
C TYR A 579 -3.22 -5.38 -12.58
N ARG A 580 -3.72 -4.71 -13.60
CA ARG A 580 -3.43 -4.96 -15.00
C ARG A 580 -1.94 -4.84 -15.31
N GLY A 581 -1.29 -3.78 -14.85
CA GLY A 581 0.17 -3.60 -15.01
C GLY A 581 0.98 -4.71 -14.37
N LEU A 582 0.66 -5.09 -13.13
CA LEU A 582 1.35 -6.16 -12.40
C LEU A 582 1.15 -7.53 -13.05
N VAL A 583 -0.08 -7.86 -13.45
CA VAL A 583 -0.37 -9.12 -14.16
C VAL A 583 0.36 -9.18 -15.50
N ALA A 584 0.40 -8.08 -16.26
CA ALA A 584 1.13 -8.01 -17.52
C ALA A 584 2.63 -8.19 -17.32
N ALA A 585 3.24 -7.50 -16.35
CA ALA A 585 4.65 -7.63 -16.04
C ALA A 585 5.00 -9.09 -15.66
N ARG A 586 4.17 -9.71 -14.83
CA ARG A 586 4.38 -11.10 -14.39
C ARG A 586 4.23 -12.10 -15.53
N ARG A 587 3.24 -11.91 -16.41
CA ARG A 587 3.09 -12.73 -17.63
C ARG A 587 4.25 -12.56 -18.58
N ARG A 588 4.80 -11.35 -18.77
CA ARG A 588 6.01 -11.17 -19.56
C ARG A 588 7.19 -11.91 -18.95
N SER A 589 7.39 -11.84 -17.63
CA SER A 589 8.44 -12.61 -16.95
C SER A 589 8.23 -14.12 -17.02
N ALA A 590 6.98 -14.60 -16.96
CA ALA A 590 6.64 -16.01 -17.07
C ALA A 590 6.75 -16.52 -18.51
N ASN A 591 6.31 -15.74 -19.50
CA ASN A 591 6.52 -16.02 -20.92
C ASN A 591 8.01 -15.96 -21.29
N ALA A 592 8.80 -15.20 -20.52
CA ALA A 592 10.25 -15.22 -20.58
C ALA A 592 10.88 -16.41 -19.85
N LEU A 593 10.16 -17.21 -19.05
CA LEU A 593 10.67 -18.40 -18.35
C LEU A 593 9.97 -19.66 -18.88
N LEU A 594 10.65 -20.36 -19.78
CA LEU A 594 10.11 -21.50 -20.52
C LEU A 594 10.24 -22.82 -19.75
N LEU A 595 11.23 -22.92 -18.85
CA LEU A 595 11.46 -24.09 -18.00
C LEU A 595 12.10 -23.65 -16.68
N ASP A 596 11.67 -24.19 -15.55
CA ASP A 596 12.36 -24.08 -14.25
C ASP A 596 12.08 -25.34 -13.42
N VAL A 597 13.00 -26.29 -13.45
CA VAL A 597 12.85 -27.61 -12.82
C VAL A 597 14.08 -28.00 -12.02
N ALA A 598 13.88 -28.77 -10.96
CA ALA A 598 14.98 -29.44 -10.26
C ALA A 598 15.69 -30.43 -11.21
N GLY A 599 16.92 -30.85 -10.88
CA GLY A 599 17.67 -31.81 -11.69
C GLY A 599 16.89 -33.09 -11.98
N VAL A 600 16.13 -33.59 -11.00
CA VAL A 600 15.24 -34.76 -11.15
C VAL A 600 14.08 -34.54 -12.12
N GLY A 601 13.76 -33.31 -12.49
CA GLY A 601 12.68 -32.98 -13.42
C GLY A 601 12.96 -33.34 -14.88
N ALA A 602 14.04 -34.09 -15.17
CA ALA A 602 14.36 -34.56 -16.50
C ALA A 602 13.27 -35.50 -17.05
N ALA A 603 12.81 -35.23 -18.27
CA ALA A 603 11.82 -36.03 -18.99
C ALA A 603 12.39 -37.38 -19.42
N ARG A 604 13.69 -37.43 -19.78
CA ARG A 604 14.41 -38.68 -20.06
C ARG A 604 15.78 -38.65 -19.40
N ARG A 605 16.26 -39.83 -19.03
CA ARG A 605 17.53 -40.04 -18.34
C ARG A 605 18.21 -41.26 -18.97
N SER A 606 19.52 -41.20 -19.19
CA SER A 606 20.28 -42.38 -19.62
C SER A 606 20.49 -43.35 -18.44
N GLU A 607 20.86 -44.60 -18.75
CA GLU A 607 21.12 -45.63 -17.72
C GLU A 607 22.24 -45.23 -16.74
N ALA A 608 23.22 -44.44 -17.19
CA ALA A 608 24.31 -43.92 -16.37
C ALA A 608 23.93 -42.67 -15.55
N THR A 609 22.65 -42.50 -15.20
CA THR A 609 22.13 -41.34 -14.49
C THR A 609 21.39 -41.76 -13.22
N VAL A 610 21.77 -41.18 -12.07
CA VAL A 610 21.28 -41.57 -10.74
C VAL A 610 20.68 -40.37 -10.03
N GLN A 611 19.46 -40.51 -9.54
CA GLN A 611 18.83 -39.49 -8.68
C GLN A 611 19.45 -39.50 -7.28
N GLN A 612 19.76 -38.32 -6.74
CA GLN A 612 20.28 -38.15 -5.39
C GLN A 612 19.34 -37.27 -4.57
N GLY A 613 18.55 -37.89 -3.69
CA GLY A 613 17.54 -37.19 -2.89
C GLY A 613 16.33 -36.71 -3.71
N ALA A 614 15.68 -35.65 -3.24
CA ALA A 614 14.45 -35.14 -3.84
C ALA A 614 14.70 -34.31 -5.12
N ASP A 615 15.83 -33.60 -5.22
CA ASP A 615 16.00 -32.53 -6.21
C ASP A 615 17.19 -32.72 -7.16
N LEU A 616 18.17 -33.59 -6.83
CA LEU A 616 19.43 -33.68 -7.57
C LEU A 616 19.49 -34.87 -8.55
N LEU A 617 20.19 -34.67 -9.66
CA LEU A 617 20.51 -35.71 -10.62
C LEU A 617 22.02 -35.81 -10.85
N LEU A 618 22.60 -36.98 -10.60
CA LEU A 618 24.00 -37.28 -10.85
C LEU A 618 24.16 -38.04 -12.17
N LEU A 619 24.84 -37.44 -13.12
CA LEU A 619 25.25 -38.05 -14.38
C LEU A 619 26.65 -38.65 -14.16
N ARG A 620 26.81 -39.93 -14.50
CA ARG A 620 28.07 -40.66 -14.34
C ARG A 620 28.87 -40.69 -15.66
N PRO A 621 30.20 -40.89 -15.58
CA PRO A 621 31.03 -41.23 -16.73
C PRO A 621 30.45 -42.43 -17.51
N GLY A 622 30.68 -42.47 -18.82
CA GLY A 622 30.18 -43.54 -19.69
C GLY A 622 28.80 -43.30 -20.30
N GLY A 623 28.40 -42.04 -20.46
CA GLY A 623 27.17 -41.66 -21.19
C GLY A 623 26.01 -41.18 -20.30
N GLY A 624 26.29 -40.73 -19.07
CA GLY A 624 25.31 -40.05 -18.22
C GLY A 624 24.72 -38.83 -18.92
N ALA A 625 23.39 -38.78 -19.05
CA ALA A 625 22.68 -37.71 -19.75
C ALA A 625 21.25 -37.56 -19.23
N ALA A 626 20.78 -36.31 -19.23
CA ALA A 626 19.44 -35.91 -18.83
C ALA A 626 18.83 -34.99 -19.87
N GLU A 627 17.59 -35.25 -20.27
CA GLU A 627 16.87 -34.49 -21.27
C GLU A 627 15.66 -33.80 -20.66
N TYR A 628 15.47 -32.54 -21.01
CA TYR A 628 14.38 -31.68 -20.55
C TYR A 628 13.64 -31.14 -21.77
N GLU A 629 12.31 -31.28 -21.77
CA GLU A 629 11.48 -30.73 -22.83
C GLU A 629 11.28 -29.22 -22.63
N VAL A 630 11.48 -28.44 -23.68
CA VAL A 630 11.35 -26.97 -23.67
C VAL A 630 10.33 -26.57 -24.73
N GLU A 631 9.30 -25.81 -24.34
CA GLU A 631 8.36 -25.20 -25.28
C GLU A 631 8.68 -23.71 -25.41
N ALA A 632 9.18 -23.26 -26.57
CA ALA A 632 9.65 -21.88 -26.74
C ALA A 632 8.61 -20.92 -27.35
N GLY A 633 7.49 -21.43 -27.86
CA GLY A 633 6.34 -20.60 -28.28
C GLY A 633 6.65 -19.47 -29.30
N GLY A 634 7.73 -19.58 -30.07
CA GLY A 634 8.17 -18.57 -31.04
C GLY A 634 9.28 -17.61 -30.58
N ALA A 635 9.96 -17.88 -29.46
CA ALA A 635 11.10 -17.07 -29.00
C ALA A 635 12.29 -17.10 -29.98
N SER A 636 12.88 -15.93 -30.27
CA SER A 636 13.99 -15.76 -31.22
C SER A 636 15.36 -16.21 -30.70
N ALA A 637 15.50 -16.37 -29.38
CA ALA A 637 16.69 -16.85 -28.71
C ALA A 637 16.31 -17.42 -27.34
N LEU A 638 17.13 -18.33 -26.80
CA LEU A 638 16.94 -18.91 -25.47
C LEU A 638 18.17 -18.66 -24.59
N ALA A 639 17.95 -18.38 -23.31
CA ALA A 639 18.98 -18.39 -22.29
C ALA A 639 18.78 -19.60 -21.37
N VAL A 640 19.80 -20.44 -21.24
CA VAL A 640 19.78 -21.66 -20.42
C VAL A 640 20.70 -21.45 -19.22
N GLU A 641 20.20 -21.68 -18.02
CA GLU A 641 20.98 -21.65 -16.78
C GLU A 641 20.95 -23.03 -16.11
N LEU A 642 22.13 -23.51 -15.74
CA LEU A 642 22.35 -24.79 -15.07
C LEU A 642 22.99 -24.54 -13.70
N GLU A 643 22.33 -24.99 -12.64
CA GLU A 643 22.89 -25.03 -11.29
C GLU A 643 23.51 -26.42 -11.05
N VAL A 644 24.82 -26.46 -10.80
CA VAL A 644 25.60 -27.69 -10.58
C VAL A 644 26.12 -27.71 -9.14
N LEU A 645 25.86 -28.80 -8.41
CA LEU A 645 26.29 -28.97 -7.02
C LEU A 645 27.57 -29.80 -6.91
N ALA A 646 28.60 -29.21 -6.33
CA ALA A 646 29.81 -29.91 -5.89
C ALA A 646 29.74 -30.15 -4.39
N LEU A 647 29.97 -31.40 -3.96
CA LEU A 647 29.93 -31.76 -2.54
C LEU A 647 31.32 -31.66 -1.94
N GLY A 648 31.46 -30.94 -0.83
CA GLY A 648 32.72 -30.74 -0.13
C GLY A 648 33.33 -32.04 0.40
N ALA A 649 32.49 -33.03 0.68
CA ALA A 649 32.89 -34.37 1.09
C ALA A 649 33.51 -35.21 -0.05
N GLU A 650 33.44 -34.75 -1.30
CA GLU A 650 33.92 -35.46 -2.50
C GLU A 650 35.01 -34.64 -3.25
N PRO A 651 36.11 -34.21 -2.62
CA PRO A 651 37.07 -33.29 -3.23
C PRO A 651 37.85 -33.88 -4.43
N GLY A 652 37.82 -35.21 -4.58
CA GLY A 652 38.46 -35.92 -5.70
C GLY A 652 37.56 -36.08 -6.93
N VAL A 653 36.26 -35.77 -6.83
CA VAL A 653 35.31 -35.92 -7.94
C VAL A 653 35.37 -34.70 -8.84
N GLU A 654 35.62 -34.95 -10.13
CA GLU A 654 35.66 -33.91 -11.15
C GLU A 654 34.28 -33.74 -11.79
N LEU A 655 33.82 -32.49 -11.88
CA LEU A 655 32.52 -32.14 -12.44
C LEU A 655 32.68 -31.37 -13.74
N GLY A 656 32.02 -31.84 -14.80
CA GLY A 656 32.06 -31.23 -16.12
C GLY A 656 31.09 -31.88 -17.10
N GLY A 657 30.66 -31.13 -18.11
CA GLY A 657 29.59 -31.59 -18.99
C GLY A 657 29.35 -30.69 -20.19
N ARG A 658 28.49 -31.16 -21.08
CA ARG A 658 28.01 -30.43 -22.26
C ARG A 658 26.52 -30.15 -22.12
N VAL A 659 26.12 -29.01 -22.65
CA VAL A 659 24.72 -28.61 -22.73
C VAL A 659 24.38 -28.46 -24.21
N LEU A 660 23.39 -29.23 -24.67
CA LEU A 660 22.94 -29.26 -26.05
C LEU A 660 21.45 -28.93 -26.13
N LEU A 661 21.03 -28.34 -27.23
CA LEU A 661 19.63 -28.08 -27.55
C LEU A 661 19.35 -28.61 -28.96
N ASP A 662 18.42 -29.55 -29.08
CA ASP A 662 18.13 -30.28 -30.34
C ASP A 662 19.38 -30.86 -31.02
N GLY A 663 20.34 -31.30 -30.20
CA GLY A 663 21.62 -31.86 -30.65
C GLY A 663 22.71 -30.83 -30.97
N ALA A 664 22.42 -29.53 -30.97
CA ALA A 664 23.42 -28.48 -31.13
C ALA A 664 24.06 -28.10 -29.79
N GLU A 665 25.39 -28.10 -29.69
CA GLU A 665 26.11 -27.72 -28.46
C GLU A 665 25.97 -26.22 -28.17
N LEU A 666 25.38 -25.87 -27.03
CA LEU A 666 25.26 -24.48 -26.54
C LEU A 666 26.51 -24.02 -25.79
N GLY A 667 27.22 -24.97 -25.17
CA GLY A 667 28.45 -24.72 -24.44
C GLY A 667 28.77 -25.84 -23.46
N ARG A 668 29.81 -25.59 -22.65
CA ARG A 668 30.38 -26.57 -21.72
C ARG A 668 30.38 -26.04 -20.30
N VAL A 669 30.11 -26.94 -19.36
CA VAL A 669 30.48 -26.76 -17.96
C VAL A 669 31.96 -27.14 -17.85
N PRO A 670 32.87 -26.18 -17.59
CA PRO A 670 34.29 -26.47 -17.45
C PRO A 670 34.54 -27.41 -16.28
N LEU A 671 35.63 -28.18 -16.35
CA LEU A 671 35.99 -29.11 -15.29
C LEU A 671 36.30 -28.35 -13.99
N PHE A 672 35.68 -28.75 -12.89
CA PHE A 672 35.96 -28.22 -11.57
C PHE A 672 35.73 -29.24 -10.45
N ARG A 673 36.24 -28.94 -9.25
CA ARG A 673 36.11 -29.76 -8.03
C ARG A 673 35.59 -28.92 -6.87
N ALA A 674 35.07 -29.59 -5.84
CA ALA A 674 34.67 -28.93 -4.60
C ALA A 674 35.91 -28.53 -3.78
N ASN A 675 35.88 -27.33 -3.19
CA ASN A 675 36.96 -26.82 -2.32
C ASN A 675 36.71 -27.16 -0.84
N GLY A 676 36.39 -28.44 -0.54
CA GLY A 676 36.20 -28.93 0.83
C GLY A 676 34.91 -28.47 1.56
N ARG A 677 34.02 -27.76 0.87
CA ARG A 677 32.65 -27.44 1.31
C ARG A 677 31.68 -27.60 0.13
N ASP A 678 30.41 -27.82 0.44
CA ASP A 678 29.36 -27.89 -0.57
C ASP A 678 29.24 -26.54 -1.29
N GLU A 679 29.27 -26.58 -2.62
CA GLU A 679 29.28 -25.40 -3.48
C GLU A 679 28.32 -25.60 -4.64
N THR A 680 27.39 -24.67 -4.85
CA THR A 680 26.54 -24.64 -6.06
C THR A 680 27.08 -23.61 -7.03
N ARG A 681 27.47 -24.04 -8.23
CA ARG A 681 27.92 -23.14 -9.31
C ARG A 681 26.84 -23.00 -10.37
N ARG A 682 26.69 -21.79 -10.91
CA ARG A 682 25.77 -21.47 -12.00
C ARG A 682 26.52 -21.31 -13.31
N PHE A 683 26.00 -21.95 -14.35
CA PHE A 683 26.51 -21.86 -15.71
C PHE A 683 25.40 -21.38 -16.65
N SER A 684 25.71 -20.40 -17.50
CA SER A 684 24.73 -19.77 -18.38
C SER A 684 25.15 -19.93 -19.84
N PHE A 685 24.19 -20.28 -20.68
CA PHE A 685 24.36 -20.53 -22.10
C PHE A 685 23.30 -19.77 -22.89
N THR A 686 23.59 -19.46 -24.15
CA THR A 686 22.63 -18.80 -25.05
C THR A 686 22.49 -19.60 -26.34
N SER A 687 21.26 -19.70 -26.84
CA SER A 687 20.91 -20.36 -28.09
C SER A 687 20.22 -19.38 -29.02
N ARG A 688 20.34 -19.64 -30.34
CA ARG A 688 19.39 -19.09 -31.33
C ARG A 688 18.01 -19.74 -31.15
N ALA A 689 17.00 -19.18 -31.81
CA ALA A 689 15.62 -19.70 -31.84
C ALA A 689 15.60 -21.22 -32.06
N LEU A 690 14.65 -21.91 -31.42
CA LEU A 690 14.33 -23.28 -31.80
C LEU A 690 13.83 -23.32 -33.25
N ALA A 691 14.18 -24.37 -33.99
CA ALA A 691 13.64 -24.58 -35.32
C ALA A 691 12.12 -24.83 -35.28
N ASP A 692 11.66 -25.49 -34.22
CA ASP A 692 10.25 -25.81 -33.96
C ASP A 692 9.75 -25.17 -32.64
N ALA A 693 8.44 -25.16 -32.42
CA ALA A 693 7.86 -24.61 -31.18
C ALA A 693 8.25 -25.37 -29.90
N ARG A 694 8.83 -26.58 -30.06
CA ARG A 694 9.30 -27.48 -29.00
C ARG A 694 10.72 -27.94 -29.32
N GLY A 695 11.54 -28.11 -28.28
CA GLY A 695 12.90 -28.62 -28.40
C GLY A 695 13.32 -29.42 -27.16
N VAL A 696 14.42 -30.14 -27.26
CA VAL A 696 14.97 -30.98 -26.21
C VAL A 696 16.31 -30.41 -25.75
N LEU A 697 16.35 -29.93 -24.50
CA LEU A 697 17.59 -29.56 -23.83
C LEU A 697 18.22 -30.81 -23.23
N ARG A 698 19.39 -31.21 -23.74
CA ARG A 698 20.15 -32.35 -23.26
C ARG A 698 21.38 -31.87 -22.49
N VAL A 699 21.51 -32.30 -21.25
CA VAL A 699 22.71 -32.11 -20.43
C VAL A 699 23.40 -33.46 -20.30
N GLU A 700 24.68 -33.56 -20.61
CA GLU A 700 25.43 -34.82 -20.56
C GLU A 700 26.84 -34.66 -20.01
N CYS A 701 27.38 -35.72 -19.42
CA CYS A 701 28.79 -35.76 -19.02
C CYS A 701 29.70 -35.65 -20.25
N ALA A 702 30.73 -34.82 -20.17
CA ALA A 702 31.70 -34.68 -21.25
C ALA A 702 32.56 -35.94 -21.34
N ILE A 703 32.73 -36.48 -22.55
CA ILE A 703 33.69 -37.55 -22.84
C ILE A 703 34.82 -36.90 -23.64
N GLU A 704 35.92 -36.55 -22.97
CA GLU A 704 37.16 -36.24 -23.67
C GLU A 704 37.98 -37.52 -23.80
N ALA A 705 38.28 -37.92 -25.05
CA ALA A 705 39.09 -39.09 -25.31
C ALA A 705 40.50 -38.88 -24.70
N GLY A 706 40.80 -39.60 -23.61
CA GLY A 706 42.05 -39.49 -22.86
C GLY A 706 42.05 -38.50 -21.69
N GLY A 707 40.90 -37.90 -21.34
CA GLY A 707 40.74 -37.00 -20.18
C GLY A 707 40.22 -37.69 -18.90
N PRO A 708 40.16 -36.98 -17.76
CA PRO A 708 39.63 -37.50 -16.50
C PRO A 708 38.13 -37.82 -16.57
N GLU A 709 37.69 -38.84 -15.81
CA GLU A 709 36.27 -39.25 -15.75
C GLU A 709 35.40 -38.20 -15.04
N ALA A 710 34.77 -37.33 -15.83
CA ALA A 710 33.93 -36.25 -15.34
C ALA A 710 32.49 -36.71 -15.02
N HIS A 711 32.01 -36.30 -13.86
CA HIS A 711 30.62 -36.43 -13.42
C HIS A 711 29.87 -35.11 -13.66
N LEU A 712 28.55 -35.11 -13.52
CA LEU A 712 27.80 -33.85 -13.46
C LEU A 712 26.62 -33.98 -12.51
N ARG A 713 26.52 -33.09 -11.53
CA ARG A 713 25.44 -33.11 -10.54
C ARG A 713 24.52 -31.92 -10.72
N ILE A 714 23.41 -32.13 -11.40
CA ILE A 714 22.42 -31.09 -11.73
C ILE A 714 21.51 -30.87 -10.53
N ALA A 715 21.49 -29.65 -10.00
CA ALA A 715 20.54 -29.23 -8.97
C ALA A 715 19.30 -28.60 -9.58
N ARG A 716 19.46 -27.78 -10.62
CA ARG A 716 18.34 -27.05 -11.25
C ARG A 716 18.66 -26.68 -12.68
N VAL A 717 17.63 -26.67 -13.52
CA VAL A 717 17.68 -26.24 -14.92
C VAL A 717 16.64 -25.15 -15.12
N ARG A 718 17.07 -23.98 -15.64
CA ARG A 718 16.18 -22.90 -16.05
C ARG A 718 16.39 -22.58 -17.52
N VAL A 719 15.30 -22.44 -18.27
CA VAL A 719 15.34 -21.96 -19.65
C VAL A 719 14.45 -20.74 -19.76
N ARG A 720 14.95 -19.69 -20.39
CA ARG A 720 14.26 -18.42 -20.58
C ARG A 720 14.22 -18.04 -22.05
N ALA A 721 13.13 -17.43 -22.50
CA ALA A 721 13.13 -16.73 -23.76
C ALA A 721 14.04 -15.51 -23.62
N SER A 722 15.07 -15.43 -24.47
CA SER A 722 15.95 -14.27 -24.57
C SER A 722 15.35 -13.33 -25.62
N GLU A 723 14.89 -12.16 -25.18
CA GLU A 723 14.70 -11.02 -26.07
C GLU A 723 16.09 -10.50 -26.44
N SER A 724 16.71 -11.07 -27.48
CA SER A 724 17.95 -10.51 -28.03
C SER A 724 17.93 -10.43 -29.55
N GLY A 725 17.50 -9.28 -30.05
CA GLY A 725 18.45 -8.37 -30.70
C GLY A 725 18.36 -7.05 -29.93
N ALA A 726 19.33 -6.56 -29.18
CA ALA A 726 20.75 -6.85 -29.09
C ALA A 726 21.22 -6.50 -27.66
N VAL A 727 22.19 -7.24 -27.12
CA VAL A 727 23.11 -6.72 -26.11
C VAL A 727 24.40 -6.41 -26.83
N ARG A 728 24.64 -5.13 -27.07
CA ARG A 728 25.95 -4.48 -26.95
C ARG A 728 25.72 -3.01 -26.63
#